data_AF-A0AB34FVN3-F1
#
_entry.id   AF-A0AB34FVN3-F1
#
_cell.length_a   1.000
_cell.length_b   1.000
_cell.length_c   1.000
_cell.angle_alpha   90.00
_cell.angle_beta   90.00
_cell.angle_gamma   90.00
#
_symmetry.space_group_name_H-M   'P 1'
#
loop_
_entity.id
_entity.type
_entity.pdbx_description
1 polymer ?
#
loop_
_entity_poly.entity_id
_entity_poly.type
_entity_poly.pdbx_seq_one_letter_code
_entity_poly.pdbx_strand_id
1 'polypeptide(L)'
;MNGGYGQAASLDAVDYDPMVHLNLLFSHPSTVSSISQVSQTLKARQHELSSEIDTLEAKQAYQPDSSLERMQSAQTELAQLFRKIETVRSRAIETEQNITSMTADIKRLDGTKRNLTLSMTALKRLQMLTTAYEQLRGLAKTRQYRECAGLLQAVIQLMKHFNSYRSIEQIATLSREVSELQRELLEQVCEDFEMAFAKGEVAAKKGVLVEACLVMDALGDSAKSRITNWYVNTELREYRQVFRGNDEAGSLDNIGRRYSWFKRMMKTHEEEHAAIFPPHWRMGELLATAFCDGTRDDFKGILERSMRRADGNKVDVNLLLSCLQETLDFEQTLEKRFSNEPRASIDTLSSTEGRAHNFNGLISVAFEPYLSLWVDSQDRQLAAMIPKYRNQPALPPDEEFSRQAVMTSAIELFHFYKLTLSQCAKLSTSDRLLDLSRTLAKYLDEYAQQVLLYKLQAGGQHGPSVQDAVLVLNTADFWHVNTNQLEENIKKRIDDDLVPKVDLSSQSDAFLGVASAAVLALVHIVELDCDGVWREMKNTNWSTMDSAGDQSSYVSELVRHVNGKTEEILGVVTKQQYARAFCDNLVEHLATAYIHNIVQCRPISEVGAQQMLVDKYALTKSFGSLMSHHNPSPNQQPPPSGFVRRVDHSMNRMDPLLKTLQVRASPPEGLVQAYLIHIGDRSDTNFKKILELKGVRKQDQAHLIELFNIHKESSANDKLAQSSPLLTPLMASSHLSSSGSGSVGLGVMNPTAALSAASGARFDAGSLGEKLLSAARDIGTGAAGGTGMGIGAGAERGGPSGSEKATINENLRNFGKFFKKDFGGLGARFGKRDGSVGAEEGPTTYNTRPLVVPREMYVLIEDAAVMYEGFMANGTAAGGQLTTTTEVENYPGFPKGIMGQELMDNMRAQSERFGTEIITDTVTKLDLSSRPFKYSTEFSPEETHTADAVVIATGASARRLNLPGEDKYWQNGISACAVCDGALPIFRNKPLYVIGGGDSAAEEATFLTKYASKVVVLVRRDVLRASKTMAHRLLNHPKAEVRFTSSATEVRGGADGLMSHLVVKNTATGAEEVVEANGLFYAIGHDPATALVKGQLDMDEDGYIKTKPGTTMTSVEGVFAAGDVQDKRYRQAITSAGTGCMAALEAENFITEQESS
;
A
#
# COMPACT_ATOMS: atom_id res chain seq x y z
N MET A 1 38.41 41.52 112.56
CA MET A 1 38.70 40.52 113.61
C MET A 1 39.09 39.22 112.93
N ASN A 2 40.13 38.56 113.47
CA ASN A 2 40.92 37.41 112.95
C ASN A 2 41.88 37.73 111.80
N GLY A 3 43.18 37.79 112.12
CA GLY A 3 44.24 38.22 111.21
C GLY A 3 45.37 37.21 111.04
N GLY A 4 46.20 37.49 110.02
CA GLY A 4 47.64 37.24 109.95
C GLY A 4 48.09 35.84 109.58
N TYR A 5 48.40 35.61 108.29
CA TYR A 5 49.64 34.97 107.79
C TYR A 5 49.79 35.30 106.28
N GLY A 6 50.96 35.82 105.88
CA GLY A 6 51.29 36.18 104.50
C GLY A 6 51.90 35.03 103.70
N GLN A 7 51.65 35.02 102.38
CA GLN A 7 52.37 34.24 101.37
C GLN A 7 52.94 35.18 100.30
N ALA A 8 54.12 34.82 99.81
CA ALA A 8 55.15 35.64 99.16
C ALA A 8 54.77 36.30 97.82
N ALA A 9 55.28 37.51 97.58
CA ALA A 9 55.37 38.09 96.24
C ALA A 9 56.47 37.34 95.44
N SER A 10 56.07 36.61 94.40
CA SER A 10 56.96 35.86 93.51
C SER A 10 57.88 36.81 92.73
N LEU A 11 59.15 36.42 92.55
CA LEU A 11 60.17 37.17 91.79
C LEU A 11 59.78 37.38 90.31
N ASP A 12 58.86 36.56 89.78
CA ASP A 12 58.41 36.61 88.38
C ASP A 12 57.12 37.45 88.18
N ALA A 13 56.73 38.25 89.19
CA ALA A 13 55.58 39.14 89.09
C ALA A 13 55.89 40.39 88.24
N VAL A 14 54.94 40.80 87.40
CA VAL A 14 55.10 41.99 86.51
C VAL A 14 55.27 43.28 87.31
N ASP A 15 54.62 43.39 88.48
CA ASP A 15 54.67 44.55 89.38
C ASP A 15 55.57 44.27 90.61
N TYR A 16 56.76 43.72 90.38
CA TYR A 16 57.71 43.40 91.44
C TYR A 16 58.34 44.67 92.04
N ASP A 17 58.11 44.93 93.34
CA ASP A 17 58.79 45.99 94.10
C ASP A 17 59.95 45.41 94.94
N PRO A 18 61.22 45.70 94.58
CA PRO A 18 62.37 45.17 95.28
C PRO A 18 62.49 45.67 96.72
N MET A 19 62.00 46.86 97.05
CA MET A 19 62.16 47.46 98.37
C MET A 19 61.28 46.79 99.41
N VAL A 20 60.04 46.43 99.03
CA VAL A 20 59.11 45.71 99.91
C VAL A 20 59.62 44.30 100.21
N HIS A 21 60.18 43.62 99.21
CA HIS A 21 60.74 42.28 99.38
C HIS A 21 62.01 42.29 100.23
N LEU A 22 62.90 43.26 100.05
CA LEU A 22 64.09 43.43 100.89
C LEU A 22 63.72 43.73 102.35
N ASN A 23 62.70 44.58 102.60
CA ASN A 23 62.25 44.89 103.96
C ASN A 23 61.60 43.69 104.67
N LEU A 24 60.97 42.78 103.92
CA LEU A 24 60.46 41.51 104.46
C LEU A 24 61.60 40.55 104.85
N LEU A 25 62.63 40.46 104.01
CA LEU A 25 63.82 39.64 104.28
C LEU A 25 64.67 40.18 105.45
N PHE A 26 64.70 41.51 105.64
CA PHE A 26 65.47 42.18 106.69
C PHE A 26 64.59 42.89 107.73
N SER A 27 63.57 42.18 108.24
CA SER A 27 62.58 42.75 109.17
C SER A 27 63.05 42.91 110.63
N HIS A 28 64.20 42.35 111.02
CA HIS A 28 64.76 42.46 112.38
C HIS A 28 66.29 42.61 112.36
N PRO A 29 66.95 43.36 113.28
CA PRO A 29 68.40 43.62 113.21
C PRO A 29 69.32 42.39 113.21
N SER A 30 68.86 41.22 113.64
CA SER A 30 69.60 39.95 113.59
C SER A 30 69.72 39.34 112.18
N THR A 31 68.87 39.76 111.24
CA THR A 31 68.82 39.24 109.86
C THR A 31 69.84 39.88 108.91
N VAL A 32 70.57 40.91 109.34
CA VAL A 32 71.63 41.55 108.52
C VAL A 32 72.79 40.58 108.23
N SER A 33 72.96 39.55 109.06
CA SER A 33 74.00 38.52 108.90
C SER A 33 73.81 37.63 107.67
N SER A 34 72.60 37.54 107.09
CA SER A 34 72.30 36.69 105.93
C SER A 34 72.40 37.39 104.57
N ILE A 35 72.84 38.66 104.52
CA ILE A 35 73.00 39.46 103.29
C ILE A 35 73.90 38.77 102.25
N SER A 36 75.00 38.17 102.70
CA SER A 36 75.99 37.52 101.82
C SER A 36 75.38 36.33 101.06
N GLN A 37 74.55 35.56 101.75
CA GLN A 37 73.88 34.40 101.18
C GLN A 37 72.79 34.81 100.18
N VAL A 38 71.98 35.82 100.50
CA VAL A 38 70.94 36.35 99.58
C VAL A 38 71.56 36.95 98.32
N SER A 39 72.68 37.68 98.45
CA SER A 39 73.40 38.25 97.30
C SER A 39 73.97 37.18 96.37
N GLN A 40 74.51 36.08 96.92
CA GLN A 40 74.99 34.96 96.12
C GLN A 40 73.87 34.29 95.32
N THR A 41 72.71 34.09 95.93
CA THR A 41 71.55 33.47 95.24
C THR A 41 71.04 34.35 94.10
N LEU A 42 70.97 35.67 94.29
CA LEU A 42 70.55 36.59 93.23
C LEU A 42 71.54 36.63 92.06
N LYS A 43 72.85 36.61 92.33
CA LYS A 43 73.88 36.55 91.28
C LYS A 43 73.84 35.23 90.51
N ALA A 44 73.57 34.11 91.19
CA ALA A 44 73.42 32.82 90.53
C ALA A 44 72.23 32.84 89.56
N ARG A 45 71.09 33.42 89.96
CA ARG A 45 69.90 33.50 89.11
C ARG A 45 70.08 34.45 87.92
N GLN A 46 70.77 35.57 88.10
CA GLN A 46 71.13 36.48 87.00
C GLN A 46 71.97 35.76 85.93
N HIS A 47 72.92 34.92 86.36
CA HIS A 47 73.76 34.16 85.45
C HIS A 47 72.99 33.11 84.65
N GLU A 48 72.02 32.45 85.29
CA GLU A 48 71.17 31.45 84.66
C GLU A 48 70.29 32.05 83.55
N LEU A 49 69.66 33.20 83.83
CA LEU A 49 68.84 33.91 82.84
C LEU A 49 69.66 34.43 81.66
N SER A 50 70.88 34.91 81.91
CA SER A 50 71.78 35.35 80.82
C SER A 50 72.15 34.19 79.91
N SER A 51 72.44 33.01 80.50
CA SER A 51 72.75 31.80 79.72
C SER A 51 71.55 31.33 78.89
N GLU A 52 70.32 31.47 79.39
CA GLU A 52 69.13 31.05 78.67
C GLU A 52 68.85 31.96 77.45
N ILE A 53 69.04 33.27 77.61
CA ILE A 53 68.92 34.23 76.51
C ILE A 53 69.97 33.95 75.43
N ASP A 54 71.23 33.75 75.80
CA ASP A 54 72.30 33.41 74.86
C ASP A 54 71.98 32.11 74.08
N THR A 55 71.37 31.12 74.73
CA THR A 55 70.97 29.88 74.04
C THR A 55 69.83 30.07 73.05
N LEU A 56 68.93 31.03 73.31
CA LEU A 56 67.81 31.33 72.41
C LEU A 56 68.27 32.18 71.22
N GLU A 57 69.16 33.15 71.44
CA GLU A 57 69.78 33.90 70.35
C GLU A 57 70.65 33.00 69.47
N ALA A 58 71.39 32.05 70.05
CA ALA A 58 72.12 31.04 69.29
C ALA A 58 71.19 30.09 68.50
N LYS A 59 70.04 29.70 69.05
CA LYS A 59 69.04 28.90 68.30
C LYS A 59 68.42 29.68 67.14
N GLN A 60 68.28 30.99 67.26
CA GLN A 60 67.68 31.84 66.22
C GLN A 60 68.69 32.26 65.14
N ALA A 61 69.97 32.46 65.49
CA ALA A 61 71.03 32.81 64.55
C ALA A 61 71.49 31.62 63.65
N TYR A 62 71.24 30.37 64.07
CA TYR A 62 71.67 29.15 63.37
C TYR A 62 70.55 28.32 62.71
N GLN A 63 69.37 28.91 62.44
CA GLN A 63 68.39 28.32 61.51
C GLN A 63 68.38 29.01 60.13
N PRO A 64 69.31 28.67 59.23
CA PRO A 64 69.02 28.67 57.80
C PRO A 64 69.52 27.37 57.12
N ASP A 65 68.61 26.47 56.69
CA ASP A 65 68.86 25.52 55.56
C ASP A 65 67.71 24.58 55.12
N SER A 66 66.49 24.63 55.70
CA SER A 66 65.50 23.55 55.44
C SER A 66 64.46 23.76 54.32
N SER A 67 64.46 24.86 53.55
CA SER A 67 63.44 25.09 52.50
C SER A 67 63.93 24.78 51.08
N LEU A 68 65.20 25.04 50.76
CA LEU A 68 65.74 24.86 49.40
C LEU A 68 66.15 23.40 49.14
N GLU A 69 66.78 22.74 50.11
CA GLU A 69 67.11 21.31 50.03
C GLU A 69 65.87 20.41 49.96
N ARG A 70 64.81 20.73 50.70
CA ARG A 70 63.54 19.97 50.63
C ARG A 70 62.90 20.06 49.24
N MET A 71 63.00 21.22 48.60
CA MET A 71 62.44 21.42 47.26
C MET A 71 63.25 20.69 46.18
N GLN A 72 64.57 20.66 46.30
CA GLN A 72 65.44 19.87 45.42
C GLN A 72 65.29 18.36 45.64
N SER A 73 65.18 17.90 46.89
CA SER A 73 64.90 16.49 47.22
C SER A 73 63.57 16.03 46.61
N ALA A 74 62.52 16.84 46.73
CA ALA A 74 61.21 16.53 46.14
C ALA A 74 61.23 16.46 44.61
N GLN A 75 61.98 17.35 43.93
CA GLN A 75 62.17 17.26 42.47
C GLN A 75 62.92 15.98 42.07
N THR A 76 63.90 15.57 42.87
CA THR A 76 64.70 14.37 42.60
C THR A 76 63.86 13.09 42.77
N GLU A 77 63.01 13.04 43.79
CA GLU A 77 62.05 11.94 44.01
C GLU A 77 60.99 11.85 42.92
N LEU A 78 60.44 12.99 42.46
CA LEU A 78 59.51 13.02 41.33
C LEU A 78 60.16 12.49 40.05
N ALA A 79 61.40 12.87 39.75
CA ALA A 79 62.13 12.35 38.59
C ALA A 79 62.35 10.82 38.69
N GLN A 80 62.62 10.29 39.88
CA GLN A 80 62.72 8.85 40.10
C GLN A 80 61.37 8.13 39.94
N LEU A 81 60.27 8.74 40.37
CA LEU A 81 58.93 8.19 40.21
C LEU A 81 58.56 8.06 38.73
N PHE A 82 58.83 9.10 37.92
CA PHE A 82 58.59 9.05 36.47
C PHE A 82 59.38 7.93 35.79
N ARG A 83 60.67 7.76 36.14
CA ARG A 83 61.47 6.64 35.64
C ARG A 83 60.87 5.29 35.98
N LYS A 84 60.38 5.10 37.22
CA LYS A 84 59.71 3.85 37.63
C LYS A 84 58.42 3.59 36.85
N ILE A 85 57.60 4.62 36.63
CA ILE A 85 56.37 4.51 35.84
C ILE A 85 56.70 4.09 34.39
N GLU A 86 57.75 4.68 33.82
CA GLU A 86 58.19 4.35 32.46
C GLU A 86 58.75 2.92 32.35
N THR A 87 59.45 2.43 33.38
CA THR A 87 59.91 1.04 33.43
C THR A 87 58.74 0.06 33.55
N VAL A 88 57.73 0.37 34.38
CA VAL A 88 56.52 -0.46 34.51
C VAL A 88 55.72 -0.48 33.21
N ARG A 89 55.56 0.68 32.55
CA ARG A 89 54.92 0.77 31.23
C ARG A 89 55.65 -0.08 30.19
N SER A 90 56.97 -0.02 30.15
CA SER A 90 57.78 -0.81 29.21
C SER A 90 57.63 -2.32 29.45
N ARG A 91 57.66 -2.76 30.71
CA ARG A 91 57.42 -4.17 31.06
C ARG A 91 56.00 -4.62 30.73
N ALA A 92 55.00 -3.77 30.92
CA ALA A 92 53.61 -4.09 30.58
C ALA A 92 53.46 -4.33 29.06
N ILE A 93 54.06 -3.48 28.23
CA ILE A 93 54.08 -3.64 26.76
C ILE A 93 54.79 -4.94 26.36
N GLU A 94 55.93 -5.26 26.98
CA GLU A 94 56.66 -6.50 26.73
C GLU A 94 55.86 -7.75 27.13
N THR A 95 55.15 -7.70 28.28
CA THR A 95 54.27 -8.80 28.69
C THR A 95 53.07 -8.97 27.76
N GLU A 96 52.50 -7.87 27.26
CA GLU A 96 51.41 -7.90 26.28
C GLU A 96 51.87 -8.56 24.98
N GLN A 97 53.02 -8.14 24.44
CA GLN A 97 53.61 -8.75 23.25
C GLN A 97 53.87 -10.25 23.43
N ASN A 98 54.38 -10.67 24.59
CA ASN A 98 54.62 -12.08 24.90
C ASN A 98 53.31 -12.89 24.98
N ILE A 99 52.25 -12.34 25.59
CA ILE A 99 50.93 -12.98 25.63
C ILE A 99 50.32 -13.09 24.23
N THR A 100 50.45 -12.04 23.41
CA THR A 100 49.96 -12.06 22.02
C THR A 100 50.72 -13.11 21.18
N SER A 101 52.04 -13.24 21.37
CA SER A 101 52.82 -14.32 20.71
C SER A 101 52.37 -15.71 21.18
N MET A 102 52.22 -15.92 22.50
CA MET A 102 51.77 -17.21 23.03
C MET A 102 50.36 -17.59 22.56
N THR A 103 49.44 -16.63 22.48
CA THR A 103 48.08 -16.88 21.97
C THR A 103 48.07 -17.18 20.47
N ALA A 104 48.96 -16.57 19.69
CA ALA A 104 49.15 -16.92 18.28
C ALA A 104 49.65 -18.37 18.11
N ASP A 105 50.58 -18.82 18.96
CA ASP A 105 51.07 -20.21 18.93
C ASP A 105 50.00 -21.22 19.36
N ILE A 106 49.19 -20.90 20.37
CA ILE A 106 48.05 -21.74 20.76
C ILE A 106 47.05 -21.86 19.61
N LYS A 107 46.72 -20.76 18.92
CA LYS A 107 45.86 -20.79 17.73
C LYS A 107 46.44 -21.67 16.61
N ARG A 108 47.75 -21.62 16.38
CA ARG A 108 48.44 -22.50 15.41
C ARG A 108 48.34 -23.98 15.82
N LEU A 109 48.50 -24.27 17.10
CA LEU A 109 48.41 -25.64 17.62
C LEU A 109 46.98 -26.19 17.53
N ASP A 110 45.97 -25.37 17.87
CA ASP A 110 44.56 -25.73 17.69
C ASP A 110 44.21 -25.94 16.21
N GLY A 111 44.73 -25.10 15.31
CA GLY A 111 44.62 -25.31 13.86
C GLY A 111 45.22 -26.64 13.42
N THR A 112 46.38 -27.00 13.95
CA THR A 112 47.05 -28.29 13.66
C THR A 112 46.24 -29.48 14.17
N LYS A 113 45.72 -29.40 15.40
CA LYS A 113 44.85 -30.43 16.00
C LYS A 113 43.56 -30.62 15.20
N ARG A 114 42.95 -29.52 14.75
CA ARG A 114 41.76 -29.54 13.87
C ARG A 114 42.07 -30.24 12.56
N ASN A 115 43.17 -29.89 11.90
CA ASN A 115 43.59 -30.51 10.64
C ASN A 115 43.87 -32.02 10.80
N LEU A 116 44.50 -32.44 11.89
CA LEU A 116 44.71 -33.86 12.19
C LEU A 116 43.39 -34.63 12.40
N THR A 117 42.43 -34.02 13.11
CA THR A 117 41.13 -34.64 13.37
C THR A 117 40.30 -34.77 12.10
N LEU A 118 40.32 -33.75 11.24
CA LEU A 118 39.68 -33.78 9.92
C LEU A 118 40.30 -34.87 9.04
N SER A 119 41.63 -34.97 9.01
CA SER A 119 42.35 -35.99 8.23
C SER A 119 42.02 -37.41 8.70
N MET A 120 42.01 -37.66 10.02
CA MET A 120 41.64 -38.96 10.58
C MET A 120 40.18 -39.32 10.27
N THR A 121 39.28 -38.35 10.32
CA THR A 121 37.85 -38.57 10.01
C THR A 121 37.65 -38.88 8.53
N ALA A 122 38.34 -38.18 7.63
CA ALA A 122 38.30 -38.44 6.19
C ALA A 122 38.81 -39.84 5.86
N LEU A 123 39.95 -40.27 6.44
CA LEU A 123 40.49 -41.61 6.22
C LEU A 123 39.55 -42.72 6.72
N LYS A 124 38.97 -42.57 7.91
CA LYS A 124 37.99 -43.53 8.45
C LYS A 124 36.75 -43.64 7.55
N ARG A 125 36.24 -42.50 7.06
CA ARG A 125 35.08 -42.48 6.15
C ARG A 125 35.41 -43.11 4.80
N LEU A 126 36.63 -42.94 4.30
CA LEU A 126 37.08 -43.54 3.03
C LEU A 126 37.18 -45.07 3.16
N GLN A 127 37.69 -45.56 4.29
CA GLN A 127 37.69 -46.99 4.60
C GLN A 127 36.26 -47.55 4.64
N MET A 128 35.36 -46.88 5.36
CA MET A 128 33.95 -47.30 5.43
C MET A 128 33.28 -47.35 4.05
N LEU A 129 33.55 -46.35 3.19
CA LEU A 129 32.99 -46.28 1.84
C LEU A 129 33.49 -47.44 0.97
N THR A 130 34.78 -47.77 1.04
CA THR A 130 35.38 -48.85 0.25
C THR A 130 34.81 -50.21 0.66
N THR A 131 34.74 -50.50 1.96
CA THR A 131 34.13 -51.73 2.47
C THR A 131 32.65 -51.85 2.08
N ALA A 132 31.89 -50.76 2.21
CA ALA A 132 30.46 -50.76 1.86
C ALA A 132 30.24 -50.95 0.36
N TYR A 133 31.10 -50.37 -0.49
CA TYR A 133 31.05 -50.56 -1.94
C TYR A 133 31.31 -52.03 -2.35
N GLU A 134 32.33 -52.68 -1.79
CA GLU A 134 32.64 -54.08 -2.09
C GLU A 134 31.50 -55.02 -1.68
N GLN A 135 30.88 -54.77 -0.51
CA GLN A 135 29.72 -55.53 -0.05
C GLN A 135 28.50 -55.33 -0.97
N LEU A 136 28.20 -54.09 -1.34
CA LEU A 136 27.10 -53.77 -2.26
C LEU A 136 27.28 -54.45 -3.63
N ARG A 137 28.52 -54.46 -4.15
CA ARG A 137 28.84 -55.13 -5.42
C ARG A 137 28.63 -56.66 -5.35
N GLY A 138 28.86 -57.28 -4.20
CA GLY A 138 28.59 -58.69 -3.98
C GLY A 138 27.09 -59.02 -3.98
N LEU A 139 26.30 -58.21 -3.27
CA LEU A 139 24.85 -58.39 -3.12
C LEU A 139 24.07 -58.06 -4.40
N ALA A 140 24.55 -57.11 -5.20
CA ALA A 140 23.97 -56.78 -6.50
C ALA A 140 23.92 -58.02 -7.42
N LYS A 141 25.00 -58.82 -7.44
CA LYS A 141 25.10 -60.04 -8.26
C LYS A 141 24.13 -61.15 -7.83
N THR A 142 23.81 -61.24 -6.54
CA THR A 142 22.89 -62.25 -6.00
C THR A 142 21.42 -61.80 -6.01
N ARG A 143 21.14 -60.58 -6.51
CA ARG A 143 19.81 -59.97 -6.59
C ARG A 143 19.09 -59.83 -5.24
N GLN A 144 19.82 -59.65 -4.15
CA GLN A 144 19.26 -59.45 -2.82
C GLN A 144 18.88 -57.97 -2.60
N TYR A 145 17.77 -57.55 -3.22
CA TYR A 145 17.40 -56.13 -3.32
C TYR A 145 17.16 -55.45 -1.96
N ARG A 146 16.61 -56.15 -0.96
CA ARG A 146 16.39 -55.60 0.38
C ARG A 146 17.69 -55.11 1.04
N GLU A 147 18.73 -55.92 1.02
CA GLU A 147 20.03 -55.60 1.63
C GLU A 147 20.79 -54.57 0.78
N CYS A 148 20.65 -54.64 -0.55
CA CYS A 148 21.20 -53.65 -1.47
C CYS A 148 20.67 -52.24 -1.18
N ALA A 149 19.37 -52.07 -0.92
CA ALA A 149 18.77 -50.76 -0.66
C ALA A 149 19.39 -50.06 0.56
N GLY A 150 19.57 -50.78 1.67
CA GLY A 150 20.16 -50.22 2.90
C GLY A 150 21.63 -49.85 2.74
N LEU A 151 22.43 -50.71 2.10
CA LEU A 151 23.84 -50.43 1.85
C LEU A 151 24.04 -49.32 0.81
N LEU A 152 23.18 -49.26 -0.21
CA LEU A 152 23.22 -48.21 -1.23
C LEU A 152 22.96 -46.82 -0.62
N GLN A 153 21.99 -46.68 0.28
CA GLN A 153 21.76 -45.42 1.00
C GLN A 153 23.00 -45.00 1.81
N ALA A 154 23.64 -45.93 2.52
CA ALA A 154 24.86 -45.66 3.28
C ALA A 154 26.03 -45.24 2.37
N VAL A 155 26.22 -45.92 1.23
CA VAL A 155 27.25 -45.58 0.22
C VAL A 155 26.99 -44.19 -0.36
N ILE A 156 25.75 -43.85 -0.72
CA ILE A 156 25.39 -42.52 -1.25
C ILE A 156 25.65 -41.42 -0.20
N GLN A 157 25.30 -41.66 1.06
CA GLN A 157 25.54 -40.70 2.15
C GLN A 157 27.04 -40.48 2.41
N LEU A 158 27.83 -41.55 2.40
CA LEU A 158 29.29 -41.48 2.54
C LEU A 158 29.93 -40.74 1.34
N MET A 159 29.45 -41.00 0.12
CA MET A 159 29.90 -40.33 -1.09
C MET A 159 29.70 -38.81 -1.06
N LYS A 160 28.58 -38.32 -0.50
CA LYS A 160 28.31 -36.87 -0.37
C LYS A 160 29.43 -36.13 0.36
N HIS A 161 30.05 -36.75 1.37
CA HIS A 161 31.17 -36.15 2.10
C HIS A 161 32.43 -35.97 1.24
N PHE A 162 32.62 -36.82 0.22
CA PHE A 162 33.80 -36.82 -0.64
C PHE A 162 33.66 -35.96 -1.91
N ASN A 163 32.52 -35.31 -2.14
CA ASN A 163 32.30 -34.46 -3.31
C ASN A 163 33.33 -33.31 -3.42
N SER A 164 33.78 -32.74 -2.29
CA SER A 164 34.82 -31.70 -2.27
C SER A 164 36.24 -32.24 -2.51
N TYR A 165 36.45 -33.56 -2.44
CA TYR A 165 37.74 -34.23 -2.63
C TYR A 165 37.88 -34.84 -4.03
N ARG A 166 37.01 -34.46 -4.97
CA ARG A 166 36.97 -35.00 -6.34
C ARG A 166 38.24 -34.74 -7.15
N SER A 167 39.08 -33.79 -6.74
CA SER A 167 40.40 -33.54 -7.32
C SER A 167 41.39 -34.69 -7.10
N ILE A 168 41.13 -35.58 -6.13
CA ILE A 168 41.96 -36.76 -5.85
C ILE A 168 41.52 -37.91 -6.77
N GLU A 169 42.44 -38.38 -7.61
CA GLU A 169 42.18 -39.35 -8.68
C GLU A 169 41.59 -40.68 -8.18
N GLN A 170 42.08 -41.21 -7.04
CA GLN A 170 41.59 -42.46 -6.47
C GLN A 170 40.13 -42.36 -5.99
N ILE A 171 39.76 -41.21 -5.41
CA ILE A 171 38.38 -40.94 -4.96
C ILE A 171 37.46 -40.74 -6.17
N ALA A 172 37.95 -40.05 -7.21
CA ALA A 172 37.22 -39.89 -8.46
C ALA A 172 36.96 -41.22 -9.17
N THR A 173 37.91 -42.17 -9.08
CA THR A 173 37.76 -43.52 -9.62
C THR A 173 36.70 -44.31 -8.86
N LEU A 174 36.78 -44.36 -7.52
CA LEU A 174 35.77 -45.01 -6.68
C LEU A 174 34.37 -44.40 -6.88
N SER A 175 34.29 -43.07 -7.06
CA SER A 175 33.04 -42.40 -7.39
C SER A 175 32.44 -42.88 -8.70
N ARG A 176 33.25 -43.10 -9.74
CA ARG A 176 32.79 -43.62 -11.03
C ARG A 176 32.29 -45.06 -10.88
N GLU A 177 33.04 -45.90 -10.17
CA GLU A 177 32.67 -47.29 -9.91
C GLU A 177 31.34 -47.41 -9.14
N VAL A 178 31.09 -46.54 -8.16
CA VAL A 178 29.80 -46.45 -7.45
C VAL A 178 28.68 -46.02 -8.40
N SER A 179 28.90 -45.02 -9.25
CA SER A 179 27.90 -44.57 -10.24
C SER A 179 27.60 -45.63 -11.30
N GLU A 180 28.59 -46.41 -11.72
CA GLU A 180 28.39 -47.54 -12.64
C GLU A 180 27.53 -48.63 -12.00
N LEU A 181 27.81 -48.98 -10.74
CA LEU A 181 27.01 -49.96 -9.99
C LEU A 181 25.56 -49.49 -9.75
N GLN A 182 25.36 -48.18 -9.52
CA GLN A 182 24.02 -47.59 -9.45
C GLN A 182 23.24 -47.75 -10.75
N ARG A 183 23.90 -47.54 -11.90
CA ARG A 183 23.27 -47.73 -13.22
C ARG A 183 22.96 -49.21 -13.48
N GLU A 184 23.86 -50.11 -13.14
CA GLU A 184 23.66 -51.56 -13.28
C GLU A 184 22.45 -52.03 -12.45
N LEU A 185 22.35 -51.60 -11.19
CA LEU A 185 21.20 -51.92 -10.33
C LEU A 185 19.89 -51.34 -10.88
N LEU A 186 19.90 -50.12 -11.40
CA LEU A 186 18.74 -49.49 -12.04
C LEU A 186 18.23 -50.34 -13.21
N GLU A 187 19.12 -50.71 -14.13
CA GLU A 187 18.79 -51.50 -15.33
C GLU A 187 18.28 -52.89 -14.94
N GLN A 188 18.95 -53.56 -14.00
CA GLN A 188 18.56 -54.88 -13.51
C GLN A 188 17.15 -54.90 -12.90
N VAL A 189 16.81 -53.88 -12.10
CA VAL A 189 15.47 -53.75 -11.53
C VAL A 189 14.43 -53.51 -12.63
N CYS A 190 14.71 -52.62 -13.59
CA CYS A 190 13.79 -52.37 -14.70
C CYS A 190 13.52 -53.64 -15.54
N GLU A 191 14.54 -54.42 -15.86
CA GLU A 191 14.39 -55.68 -16.59
C GLU A 191 13.53 -56.71 -15.84
N ASP A 192 13.70 -56.81 -14.52
CA ASP A 192 12.91 -57.73 -13.69
C ASP A 192 11.43 -57.32 -13.64
N PHE A 193 11.12 -56.02 -13.61
CA PHE A 193 9.75 -55.50 -13.76
C PHE A 193 9.18 -55.81 -15.14
N GLU A 194 9.90 -55.50 -16.21
CA GLU A 194 9.43 -55.76 -17.59
C GLU A 194 9.13 -57.24 -17.83
N MET A 195 10.01 -58.13 -17.39
CA MET A 195 9.81 -59.57 -17.53
C MET A 195 8.63 -60.11 -16.71
N ALA A 196 8.42 -59.60 -15.49
CA ALA A 196 7.33 -60.05 -14.64
C ALA A 196 5.96 -59.68 -15.22
N PHE A 197 5.81 -58.46 -15.74
CA PHE A 197 4.57 -57.98 -16.36
C PHE A 197 4.34 -58.59 -17.75
N ALA A 198 5.39 -58.76 -18.58
CA ALA A 198 5.24 -59.38 -19.90
C ALA A 198 4.83 -60.85 -19.84
N LYS A 199 5.24 -61.59 -18.80
CA LYS A 199 4.90 -63.01 -18.62
C LYS A 199 3.65 -63.25 -17.76
N GLY A 200 3.05 -62.20 -17.18
CA GLY A 200 1.93 -62.35 -16.24
C GLY A 200 2.30 -63.04 -14.93
N GLU A 201 3.58 -63.06 -14.55
CA GLU A 201 4.10 -63.72 -13.34
C GLU A 201 4.13 -62.77 -12.12
N VAL A 202 3.39 -61.66 -12.20
CA VAL A 202 3.39 -60.57 -11.21
C VAL A 202 3.05 -61.07 -9.80
N ALA A 203 2.05 -61.95 -9.68
CA ALA A 203 1.67 -62.55 -8.40
C ALA A 203 2.76 -63.45 -7.80
N ALA A 204 3.50 -64.19 -8.65
CA ALA A 204 4.55 -65.12 -8.21
C ALA A 204 5.83 -64.39 -7.77
N LYS A 205 6.13 -63.24 -8.37
CA LYS A 205 7.35 -62.43 -8.09
C LYS A 205 7.09 -61.22 -7.20
N LYS A 206 5.90 -61.09 -6.63
CA LYS A 206 5.48 -59.95 -5.78
C LYS A 206 6.51 -59.58 -4.71
N GLY A 207 7.05 -60.55 -3.98
CA GLY A 207 8.04 -60.30 -2.93
C GLY A 207 9.33 -59.66 -3.45
N VAL A 208 9.84 -60.11 -4.60
CA VAL A 208 11.06 -59.58 -5.22
C VAL A 208 10.82 -58.17 -5.76
N LEU A 209 9.65 -57.91 -6.36
CA LEU A 209 9.30 -56.60 -6.91
C LEU A 209 9.12 -55.54 -5.81
N VAL A 210 8.53 -55.90 -4.67
CA VAL A 210 8.42 -55.01 -3.49
C VAL A 210 9.81 -54.63 -2.97
N GLU A 211 10.73 -55.60 -2.89
CA GLU A 211 12.10 -55.34 -2.47
C GLU A 211 12.88 -54.50 -3.49
N ALA A 212 12.62 -54.69 -4.77
CA ALA A 212 13.21 -53.90 -5.84
C ALA A 212 12.74 -52.43 -5.80
N CYS A 213 11.50 -52.15 -5.42
CA CYS A 213 11.01 -50.77 -5.19
C CYS A 213 11.84 -50.03 -4.13
N LEU A 214 12.32 -50.72 -3.08
CA LEU A 214 13.17 -50.11 -2.05
C LEU A 214 14.54 -49.67 -2.59
N VAL A 215 15.10 -50.44 -3.54
CA VAL A 215 16.34 -50.06 -4.23
C VAL A 215 16.12 -48.83 -5.10
N MET A 216 14.96 -48.75 -5.76
CA MET A 216 14.60 -47.59 -6.60
C MET A 216 14.39 -46.32 -5.77
N ASP A 217 13.79 -46.43 -4.58
CA ASP A 217 13.72 -45.33 -3.62
C ASP A 217 15.12 -44.89 -3.15
N ALA A 218 16.04 -45.83 -2.94
CA ALA A 218 17.42 -45.53 -2.56
C ALA A 218 18.24 -44.85 -3.69
N LEU A 219 17.95 -45.14 -4.96
CA LEU A 219 18.56 -44.49 -6.13
C LEU A 219 18.04 -43.07 -6.37
N GLY A 220 16.85 -42.73 -5.84
CA GLY A 220 16.24 -41.41 -5.89
C GLY A 220 15.14 -41.24 -6.95
N ASP A 221 14.59 -40.03 -7.07
CA ASP A 221 13.35 -39.76 -7.81
C ASP A 221 13.43 -40.03 -9.32
N SER A 222 14.62 -39.93 -9.92
CA SER A 222 14.83 -40.25 -11.34
C SER A 222 14.62 -41.74 -11.64
N ALA A 223 15.04 -42.62 -10.73
CA ALA A 223 14.86 -44.05 -10.82
C ALA A 223 13.39 -44.42 -10.64
N LYS A 224 12.75 -43.88 -9.59
CA LYS A 224 11.31 -44.01 -9.35
C LYS A 224 10.50 -43.58 -10.58
N SER A 225 10.77 -42.39 -11.13
CA SER A 225 10.08 -41.84 -12.29
C SER A 225 10.15 -42.75 -13.52
N ARG A 226 11.27 -43.47 -13.71
CA ARG A 226 11.43 -44.41 -14.83
C ARG A 226 10.45 -45.57 -14.75
N ILE A 227 10.32 -46.20 -13.57
CA ILE A 227 9.37 -47.30 -13.36
C ILE A 227 7.93 -46.79 -13.37
N THR A 228 7.65 -45.68 -12.69
CA THR A 228 6.28 -45.16 -12.63
C THR A 228 5.78 -44.78 -14.03
N ASN A 229 6.60 -44.12 -14.85
CA ASN A 229 6.25 -43.79 -16.23
C ASN A 229 6.10 -45.04 -17.10
N TRP A 230 6.98 -46.03 -16.97
CA TRP A 230 6.85 -47.29 -17.71
C TRP A 230 5.55 -48.02 -17.36
N TYR A 231 5.24 -48.12 -16.07
CA TYR A 231 4.04 -48.78 -15.57
C TYR A 231 2.76 -48.09 -16.07
N VAL A 232 2.66 -46.78 -15.89
CA VAL A 232 1.54 -45.97 -16.39
C VAL A 232 1.37 -46.11 -17.91
N ASN A 233 2.47 -46.10 -18.66
CA ASN A 233 2.40 -46.28 -20.12
C ASN A 233 1.97 -47.69 -20.53
N THR A 234 2.32 -48.71 -19.74
CA THR A 234 1.96 -50.10 -20.01
C THR A 234 0.47 -50.33 -19.78
N GLU A 235 -0.07 -49.88 -18.64
CA GLU A 235 -1.50 -49.99 -18.31
C GLU A 235 -2.39 -49.17 -19.26
N LEU A 236 -1.98 -47.95 -19.60
CA LEU A 236 -2.75 -47.08 -20.51
C LEU A 236 -2.51 -47.41 -22.00
N ARG A 237 -1.70 -48.42 -22.33
CA ARG A 237 -1.44 -48.80 -23.72
C ARG A 237 -2.69 -49.28 -24.43
N GLU A 238 -3.49 -50.13 -23.78
CA GLU A 238 -4.75 -50.62 -24.32
C GLU A 238 -5.78 -49.49 -24.47
N TYR A 239 -5.84 -48.58 -23.49
CA TYR A 239 -6.68 -47.38 -23.57
C TYR A 239 -6.38 -46.55 -24.82
N ARG A 240 -5.11 -46.24 -25.06
CA ARG A 240 -4.66 -45.47 -26.24
C ARG A 240 -4.90 -46.20 -27.57
N GLN A 241 -5.08 -47.52 -27.56
CA GLN A 241 -5.45 -48.28 -28.75
C GLN A 241 -6.95 -48.24 -29.01
N VAL A 242 -7.77 -48.39 -27.98
CA VAL A 242 -9.24 -48.46 -28.10
C VAL A 242 -9.87 -47.09 -28.39
N PHE A 243 -9.34 -46.02 -27.82
CA PHE A 243 -9.98 -44.69 -27.84
C PHE A 243 -9.28 -43.66 -28.72
N ARG A 244 -8.63 -44.12 -29.80
CA ARG A 244 -7.97 -43.23 -30.77
C ARG A 244 -8.97 -42.23 -31.35
N GLY A 245 -8.53 -40.98 -31.53
CA GLY A 245 -9.39 -39.88 -31.99
C GLY A 245 -10.01 -40.01 -33.40
N ASN A 246 -9.74 -41.09 -34.12
CA ASN A 246 -10.33 -41.40 -35.43
C ASN A 246 -11.43 -42.47 -35.40
N ASP A 247 -11.54 -43.23 -34.31
CA ASP A 247 -12.53 -44.31 -34.19
C ASP A 247 -13.84 -43.80 -33.55
N GLU A 248 -14.97 -44.42 -33.90
CA GLU A 248 -16.29 -44.09 -33.33
C GLU A 248 -16.34 -44.22 -31.80
N ALA A 249 -15.53 -45.12 -31.24
CA ALA A 249 -15.36 -45.28 -29.80
C ALA A 249 -14.74 -44.05 -29.13
N GLY A 250 -14.00 -43.25 -29.89
CA GLY A 250 -13.34 -42.04 -29.43
C GLY A 250 -14.15 -40.75 -29.62
N SER A 251 -15.34 -40.80 -30.21
CA SER A 251 -16.19 -39.61 -30.44
C SER A 251 -16.69 -38.97 -29.13
N LEU A 252 -17.13 -37.71 -29.20
CA LEU A 252 -17.68 -36.97 -28.05
C LEU A 252 -18.96 -37.61 -27.50
N ASP A 253 -19.74 -38.31 -28.34
CA ASP A 253 -20.99 -38.96 -27.96
C ASP A 253 -20.79 -40.13 -26.98
N ASN A 254 -19.59 -40.72 -26.95
CA ASN A 254 -19.29 -41.92 -26.17
C ASN A 254 -18.34 -41.65 -24.98
N ILE A 255 -18.33 -40.44 -24.44
CA ILE A 255 -17.43 -40.03 -23.35
C ILE A 255 -17.56 -40.92 -22.10
N GLY A 256 -18.78 -41.31 -21.73
CA GLY A 256 -19.06 -42.19 -20.61
C GLY A 256 -18.41 -43.58 -20.72
N ARG A 257 -18.12 -44.06 -21.94
CA ARG A 257 -17.39 -45.33 -22.14
C ARG A 257 -15.91 -45.22 -21.73
N ARG A 258 -15.27 -44.06 -21.96
CA ARG A 258 -13.88 -43.78 -21.52
C ARG A 258 -13.78 -43.83 -20.00
N TYR A 259 -14.68 -43.14 -19.31
CA TYR A 259 -14.71 -43.11 -17.84
C TYR A 259 -15.04 -44.48 -17.23
N SER A 260 -15.93 -45.25 -17.86
CA SER A 260 -16.25 -46.61 -17.42
C SER A 260 -15.11 -47.61 -17.66
N TRP A 261 -14.32 -47.43 -18.72
CA TRP A 261 -13.09 -48.20 -18.94
C TRP A 261 -12.07 -47.92 -17.85
N PHE A 262 -11.79 -46.64 -17.57
CA PHE A 262 -10.81 -46.25 -16.53
C PHE A 262 -11.20 -46.76 -15.15
N LYS A 263 -12.48 -46.67 -14.76
CA LYS A 263 -12.99 -47.23 -13.50
C LYS A 263 -12.71 -48.73 -13.35
N ARG A 264 -12.77 -49.50 -14.45
CA ARG A 264 -12.45 -50.94 -14.42
C ARG A 264 -10.96 -51.19 -14.28
N MET A 265 -10.12 -50.48 -15.04
CA MET A 265 -8.66 -50.58 -14.93
C MET A 265 -8.17 -50.23 -13.52
N MET A 266 -8.68 -49.13 -12.94
CA MET A 266 -8.33 -48.74 -11.58
C MET A 266 -8.67 -49.82 -10.54
N LYS A 267 -9.79 -50.51 -10.72
CA LYS A 267 -10.17 -51.63 -9.86
C LYS A 267 -9.16 -52.79 -9.97
N THR A 268 -8.71 -53.13 -11.19
CA THR A 268 -7.67 -54.14 -11.41
C THR A 268 -6.34 -53.74 -10.76
N HIS A 269 -5.93 -52.47 -10.89
CA HIS A 269 -4.73 -51.97 -10.20
C HIS A 269 -4.85 -52.09 -8.67
N GLU A 270 -5.99 -51.69 -8.09
CA GLU A 270 -6.25 -51.77 -6.65
C GLU A 270 -6.21 -53.21 -6.12
N GLU A 271 -6.73 -54.18 -6.88
CA GLU A 271 -6.81 -55.58 -6.48
C GLU A 271 -5.48 -56.35 -6.68
N GLU A 272 -4.77 -56.11 -7.78
CA GLU A 272 -3.62 -56.93 -8.20
C GLU A 272 -2.26 -56.26 -8.03
N HIS A 273 -2.15 -54.95 -8.33
CA HIS A 273 -0.86 -54.26 -8.48
C HIS A 273 -0.50 -53.31 -7.33
N ALA A 274 -1.49 -52.74 -6.64
CA ALA A 274 -1.29 -51.72 -5.60
C ALA A 274 -0.37 -52.18 -4.47
N ALA A 275 -0.37 -53.48 -4.14
CA ALA A 275 0.46 -54.05 -3.08
C ALA A 275 1.94 -54.27 -3.46
N ILE A 276 2.33 -54.02 -4.72
CA ILE A 276 3.73 -54.09 -5.18
C ILE A 276 4.46 -52.77 -4.93
N PHE A 277 3.73 -51.66 -5.08
CA PHE A 277 4.29 -50.33 -4.99
C PHE A 277 4.18 -49.79 -3.56
N PRO A 278 5.18 -49.05 -3.07
CA PRO A 278 5.07 -48.37 -1.79
C PRO A 278 3.91 -47.35 -1.77
N PRO A 279 3.14 -47.23 -0.66
CA PRO A 279 1.99 -46.34 -0.59
C PRO A 279 2.33 -44.86 -0.89
N HIS A 280 3.53 -44.40 -0.52
CA HIS A 280 3.98 -43.02 -0.77
C HIS A 280 4.26 -42.73 -2.26
N TRP A 281 4.27 -43.74 -3.14
CA TRP A 281 4.41 -43.53 -4.58
C TRP A 281 3.11 -43.08 -5.24
N ARG A 282 1.96 -43.28 -4.58
CA ARG A 282 0.64 -42.86 -5.05
C ARG A 282 0.36 -43.21 -6.52
N MET A 283 0.65 -44.46 -6.88
CA MET A 283 0.50 -44.94 -8.26
C MET A 283 -0.91 -44.75 -8.82
N GLY A 284 -1.94 -44.83 -7.96
CA GLY A 284 -3.33 -44.56 -8.35
C GLY A 284 -3.57 -43.10 -8.78
N GLU A 285 -2.97 -42.12 -8.08
CA GLU A 285 -3.05 -40.70 -8.45
C GLU A 285 -2.31 -40.43 -9.76
N LEU A 286 -1.13 -41.04 -9.96
CA LEU A 286 -0.34 -40.92 -11.19
C LEU A 286 -1.07 -41.52 -12.40
N LEU A 287 -1.69 -42.69 -12.25
CA LEU A 287 -2.53 -43.30 -13.29
C LEU A 287 -3.73 -42.42 -13.65
N ALA A 288 -4.41 -41.86 -12.64
CA ALA A 288 -5.53 -40.96 -12.86
C ALA A 288 -5.11 -39.68 -13.57
N THR A 289 -3.98 -39.09 -13.17
CA THR A 289 -3.43 -37.88 -13.79
C THR A 289 -3.08 -38.14 -15.26
N ALA A 290 -2.35 -39.21 -15.56
CA ALA A 290 -1.97 -39.55 -16.93
C ALA A 290 -3.17 -39.91 -17.83
N PHE A 291 -4.21 -40.53 -17.26
CA PHE A 291 -5.47 -40.75 -17.96
C PHE A 291 -6.18 -39.44 -18.27
N CYS A 292 -6.27 -38.52 -17.30
CA CYS A 292 -6.86 -37.20 -17.48
C CYS A 292 -6.12 -36.40 -18.55
N ASP A 293 -4.78 -36.37 -18.50
CA ASP A 293 -3.96 -35.69 -19.51
C ASP A 293 -4.16 -36.25 -20.91
N GLY A 294 -4.11 -37.57 -21.07
CA GLY A 294 -4.35 -38.21 -22.37
C GLY A 294 -5.76 -37.95 -22.90
N THR A 295 -6.76 -37.95 -22.01
CA THR A 295 -8.16 -37.69 -22.37
C THR A 295 -8.39 -36.22 -22.73
N ARG A 296 -7.75 -35.28 -22.02
CA ARG A 296 -7.76 -33.85 -22.34
C ARG A 296 -7.20 -33.61 -23.74
N ASP A 297 -6.06 -34.21 -24.06
CA ASP A 297 -5.41 -34.05 -25.36
C ASP A 297 -6.24 -34.67 -26.50
N ASP A 298 -6.87 -35.81 -26.26
CA ASP A 298 -7.84 -36.42 -27.18
C ASP A 298 -9.04 -35.49 -27.44
N PHE A 299 -9.66 -34.94 -26.39
CA PHE A 299 -10.80 -34.02 -26.55
C PHE A 299 -10.41 -32.73 -27.25
N LYS A 300 -9.24 -32.17 -26.92
CA LYS A 300 -8.71 -31.02 -27.64
C LYS A 300 -8.59 -31.31 -29.13
N GLY A 301 -8.01 -32.46 -29.49
CA GLY A 301 -7.89 -32.88 -30.89
C GLY A 301 -9.24 -33.11 -31.58
N ILE A 302 -10.24 -33.69 -30.89
CA ILE A 302 -11.57 -33.94 -31.46
C ILE A 302 -12.33 -32.63 -31.67
N LEU A 303 -12.31 -31.72 -30.70
CA LEU A 303 -12.97 -30.41 -30.75
C LEU A 303 -12.31 -29.48 -31.78
N GLU A 304 -10.98 -29.52 -31.92
CA GLU A 304 -10.29 -28.79 -32.99
C GLU A 304 -10.68 -29.29 -34.39
N ARG A 305 -10.87 -30.61 -34.56
CA ARG A 305 -11.30 -31.21 -35.82
C ARG A 305 -12.77 -30.92 -36.14
N SER A 306 -13.66 -30.97 -35.16
CA SER A 306 -15.08 -30.69 -35.37
C SER A 306 -15.34 -29.23 -35.77
N MET A 307 -14.53 -28.30 -35.25
CA MET A 307 -14.60 -26.87 -35.61
C MET A 307 -14.07 -26.53 -37.01
N ARG A 308 -13.19 -27.36 -37.59
CA ARG A 308 -12.61 -27.13 -38.93
C ARG A 308 -13.45 -27.69 -40.08
N ARG A 309 -14.53 -28.45 -39.82
CA ARG A 309 -15.40 -28.98 -40.89
C ARG A 309 -16.21 -27.83 -41.50
N ALA A 310 -15.94 -27.54 -42.78
CA ALA A 310 -16.69 -26.56 -43.57
C ALA A 310 -18.12 -27.03 -43.92
N ASP A 311 -18.40 -28.33 -43.80
CA ASP A 311 -19.70 -28.93 -44.08
C ASP A 311 -20.56 -29.09 -42.80
N GLY A 312 -21.37 -28.05 -42.53
CA GLY A 312 -22.80 -28.25 -42.27
C GLY A 312 -23.30 -28.52 -40.84
N ASN A 313 -22.56 -29.18 -39.95
CA ASN A 313 -23.03 -29.36 -38.56
C ASN A 313 -22.09 -28.63 -37.60
N LYS A 314 -22.49 -27.41 -37.20
CA LYS A 314 -21.94 -26.75 -36.00
C LYS A 314 -22.07 -27.75 -34.84
N VAL A 315 -21.02 -27.83 -34.01
CA VAL A 315 -21.05 -28.62 -32.77
C VAL A 315 -22.34 -28.28 -32.02
N ASP A 316 -23.16 -29.29 -31.74
CA ASP A 316 -24.38 -29.09 -30.96
C ASP A 316 -23.97 -28.61 -29.57
N VAL A 317 -24.40 -27.40 -29.22
CA VAL A 317 -24.10 -26.76 -27.94
C VAL A 317 -24.65 -27.62 -26.80
N ASN A 318 -25.79 -28.30 -27.00
CA ASN A 318 -26.38 -29.17 -25.99
C ASN A 318 -25.53 -30.43 -25.75
N LEU A 319 -24.98 -31.01 -26.82
CA LEU A 319 -24.05 -32.13 -26.72
C LEU A 319 -22.77 -31.71 -25.98
N LEU A 320 -22.20 -30.53 -26.31
CA LEU A 320 -21.02 -29.99 -25.64
C LEU A 320 -21.26 -29.82 -24.13
N LEU A 321 -22.43 -29.28 -23.75
CA LEU A 321 -22.81 -29.12 -22.34
C LEU A 321 -23.01 -30.45 -21.62
N SER A 322 -23.64 -31.44 -22.29
CA SER A 322 -23.79 -32.79 -21.73
C SER A 322 -22.43 -33.44 -21.48
N CYS A 323 -21.52 -33.37 -22.45
CA CYS A 323 -20.17 -33.93 -22.32
C CYS A 323 -19.36 -33.23 -21.21
N LEU A 324 -19.49 -31.90 -21.09
CA LEU A 324 -18.82 -31.14 -20.04
C LEU A 324 -19.37 -31.51 -18.65
N GLN A 325 -20.69 -31.64 -18.50
CA GLN A 325 -21.30 -32.06 -17.24
C GLN A 325 -20.85 -33.46 -16.81
N GLU A 326 -20.86 -34.44 -17.73
CA GLU A 326 -20.36 -35.79 -17.44
C GLU A 326 -18.88 -35.81 -17.04
N THR A 327 -18.08 -34.93 -17.66
CA THR A 327 -16.66 -34.77 -17.34
C THR A 327 -16.45 -34.18 -15.95
N LEU A 328 -17.22 -33.15 -15.59
CA LEU A 328 -17.17 -32.55 -14.25
C LEU A 328 -17.60 -33.55 -13.17
N ASP A 329 -18.65 -34.33 -13.41
CA ASP A 329 -19.11 -35.36 -12.47
C ASP A 329 -18.05 -36.45 -12.28
N PHE A 330 -17.30 -36.78 -13.34
CA PHE A 330 -16.16 -37.70 -13.27
C PHE A 330 -14.98 -37.13 -12.47
N GLU A 331 -14.56 -35.89 -12.75
CA GLU A 331 -13.50 -35.19 -12.00
C GLU A 331 -13.83 -35.12 -10.50
N GLN A 332 -15.07 -34.76 -10.15
CA GLN A 332 -15.53 -34.75 -8.75
C GLN A 332 -15.51 -36.15 -8.11
N THR A 333 -15.75 -37.20 -8.89
CA THR A 333 -15.68 -38.59 -8.41
C THR A 333 -14.23 -38.98 -8.10
N LEU A 334 -13.26 -38.55 -8.92
CA LEU A 334 -11.83 -38.76 -8.67
C LEU A 334 -11.36 -37.98 -7.45
N GLU A 335 -11.75 -36.70 -7.36
CA GLU A 335 -11.41 -35.84 -6.23
C GLU A 335 -11.88 -36.47 -4.91
N LYS A 336 -13.16 -36.89 -4.82
CA LYS A 336 -13.70 -37.58 -3.65
C LYS A 336 -12.98 -38.89 -3.31
N ARG A 337 -12.47 -39.61 -4.32
CA ARG A 337 -11.77 -40.88 -4.14
C ARG A 337 -10.39 -40.66 -3.50
N PHE A 338 -9.62 -39.69 -3.98
CA PHE A 338 -8.25 -39.44 -3.51
C PHE A 338 -8.17 -38.45 -2.33
N SER A 339 -9.23 -37.70 -2.04
CA SER A 339 -9.32 -36.82 -0.85
C SER A 339 -9.23 -37.56 0.48
N ASN A 340 -9.54 -38.87 0.50
CA ASN A 340 -9.75 -39.66 1.72
C ASN A 340 -8.58 -40.56 2.12
N GLU A 341 -7.45 -40.59 1.40
CA GLU A 341 -6.30 -41.40 1.83
C GLU A 341 -5.66 -40.80 3.09
N PRO A 342 -5.68 -41.52 4.24
CA PRO A 342 -5.08 -41.02 5.48
C PRO A 342 -3.57 -40.93 5.29
N ARG A 343 -3.06 -39.71 5.45
CA ARG A 343 -1.61 -39.44 5.55
C ARG A 343 -1.01 -40.39 6.58
N ALA A 344 -0.21 -41.35 6.15
CA ALA A 344 0.67 -42.08 7.04
C ALA A 344 1.66 -41.06 7.64
N SER A 345 1.40 -40.68 8.88
CA SER A 345 2.28 -39.88 9.71
C SER A 345 3.53 -40.69 10.05
N ILE A 346 4.71 -40.25 9.58
CA ILE A 346 5.98 -40.30 10.33
C ILE A 346 7.08 -39.55 9.54
N ASP A 347 7.61 -38.52 10.19
CA ASP A 347 8.98 -38.00 10.19
C ASP A 347 9.83 -38.11 8.90
N THR A 348 9.97 -36.99 8.17
CA THR A 348 11.26 -36.39 7.74
C THR A 348 11.04 -35.18 6.81
N LEU A 349 11.91 -34.18 6.97
CA LEU A 349 11.95 -32.84 6.37
C LEU A 349 12.14 -32.77 4.82
N SER A 350 11.54 -33.65 4.02
CA SER A 350 11.81 -33.68 2.56
C SER A 350 10.58 -33.80 1.64
N SER A 351 9.39 -33.35 2.05
CA SER A 351 8.19 -33.43 1.18
C SER A 351 7.42 -32.12 1.11
N THR A 352 8.07 -31.07 0.60
CA THR A 352 7.40 -29.87 0.06
C THR A 352 6.74 -30.10 -1.31
N GLU A 353 6.91 -31.28 -1.93
CA GLU A 353 6.35 -31.59 -3.26
C GLU A 353 4.93 -32.18 -3.25
N GLY A 354 4.37 -32.52 -2.09
CA GLY A 354 3.06 -33.15 -1.99
C GLY A 354 1.88 -32.18 -1.90
N ARG A 355 1.75 -31.18 -2.79
CA ARG A 355 0.45 -30.50 -2.96
C ARG A 355 -0.55 -31.54 -3.43
N ALA A 356 -1.68 -31.66 -2.71
CA ALA A 356 -2.82 -32.48 -3.15
C ALA A 356 -3.09 -32.15 -4.63
N HIS A 357 -2.98 -33.16 -5.50
CA HIS A 357 -3.35 -32.99 -6.90
C HIS A 357 -4.85 -32.71 -6.93
N ASN A 358 -5.22 -31.51 -7.38
CA ASN A 358 -6.60 -31.13 -7.59
C ASN A 358 -7.03 -31.73 -8.94
N PHE A 359 -7.99 -32.66 -8.92
CA PHE A 359 -8.49 -33.28 -10.14
C PHE A 359 -9.51 -32.39 -10.87
N ASN A 360 -10.00 -31.34 -10.23
CA ASN A 360 -10.88 -30.36 -10.88
C ASN A 360 -10.09 -29.57 -11.94
N GLY A 361 -10.58 -29.54 -13.17
CA GLY A 361 -9.96 -28.77 -14.25
C GLY A 361 -8.95 -29.54 -15.12
N LEU A 362 -8.65 -30.81 -14.83
CA LEU A 362 -7.63 -31.54 -15.59
C LEU A 362 -8.08 -31.90 -17.01
N ILE A 363 -9.37 -32.21 -17.19
CA ILE A 363 -10.00 -32.55 -18.47
C ILE A 363 -10.92 -31.40 -18.91
N SER A 364 -11.70 -30.83 -17.98
CA SER A 364 -12.74 -29.82 -18.28
C SER A 364 -12.18 -28.55 -18.95
N VAL A 365 -10.91 -28.20 -18.71
CA VAL A 365 -10.21 -27.10 -19.41
C VAL A 365 -10.16 -27.28 -20.94
N ALA A 366 -10.22 -28.52 -21.46
CA ALA A 366 -10.28 -28.74 -22.91
C ALA A 366 -11.53 -28.13 -23.57
N PHE A 367 -12.62 -27.96 -22.82
CA PHE A 367 -13.89 -27.45 -23.32
C PHE A 367 -13.98 -25.91 -23.25
N GLU A 368 -13.15 -25.26 -22.44
CA GLU A 368 -13.21 -23.83 -22.14
C GLU A 368 -13.11 -22.92 -23.37
N PRO A 369 -12.21 -23.15 -24.35
CA PRO A 369 -12.13 -22.31 -25.56
C PRO A 369 -13.44 -22.30 -26.36
N TYR A 370 -14.20 -23.41 -26.29
CA TYR A 370 -15.40 -23.65 -27.07
C TYR A 370 -16.68 -23.16 -26.37
N LEU A 371 -16.61 -22.73 -25.11
CA LEU A 371 -17.72 -22.09 -24.40
C LEU A 371 -18.08 -20.71 -24.97
N SER A 372 -17.22 -20.10 -25.80
CA SER A 372 -17.55 -18.90 -26.58
C SER A 372 -18.78 -19.12 -27.48
N LEU A 373 -18.92 -20.29 -28.09
CA LEU A 373 -20.09 -20.65 -28.90
C LEU A 373 -21.38 -20.67 -28.08
N TRP A 374 -21.28 -21.03 -26.80
CA TRP A 374 -22.41 -20.98 -25.88
C TRP A 374 -22.77 -19.53 -25.54
N VAL A 375 -21.79 -18.68 -25.22
CA VAL A 375 -22.01 -17.23 -24.99
C VAL A 375 -22.64 -16.57 -26.22
N ASP A 376 -22.15 -16.87 -27.43
CA ASP A 376 -22.72 -16.39 -28.70
C ASP A 376 -24.15 -16.89 -28.95
N SER A 377 -24.51 -18.05 -28.41
CA SER A 377 -25.89 -18.55 -28.43
C SER A 377 -26.77 -17.75 -27.46
N GLN A 378 -26.26 -17.39 -26.29
CA GLN A 378 -26.98 -16.56 -25.32
C GLN A 378 -27.18 -15.13 -25.85
N ASP A 379 -26.17 -14.54 -26.50
CA ASP A 379 -26.25 -13.24 -27.17
C ASP A 379 -27.39 -13.23 -28.22
N ARG A 380 -27.49 -14.27 -29.05
CA ARG A 380 -28.56 -14.39 -30.05
C ARG A 380 -29.95 -14.53 -29.44
N GLN A 381 -30.09 -15.22 -28.30
CA GLN A 381 -31.37 -15.31 -27.59
C GLN A 381 -31.77 -13.95 -27.01
N LEU A 382 -30.83 -13.22 -26.39
CA LEU A 382 -31.05 -11.89 -25.86
C LEU A 382 -31.43 -10.89 -26.96
N ALA A 383 -30.73 -10.91 -28.09
CA ALA A 383 -31.04 -10.08 -29.26
C ALA A 383 -32.47 -10.28 -29.77
N ALA A 384 -32.98 -11.51 -29.74
CA ALA A 384 -34.35 -11.80 -30.17
C ALA A 384 -35.42 -11.33 -29.17
N MET A 385 -35.08 -11.20 -27.88
CA MET A 385 -36.02 -10.78 -26.83
C MET A 385 -36.27 -9.26 -26.82
N ILE A 386 -35.26 -8.42 -27.13
CA ILE A 386 -35.40 -6.95 -27.06
C ILE A 386 -36.54 -6.41 -27.97
N PRO A 387 -36.65 -6.78 -29.26
CA PRO A 387 -37.75 -6.32 -30.11
C PRO A 387 -39.13 -6.81 -29.62
N LYS A 388 -39.18 -8.02 -29.04
CA LYS A 388 -40.41 -8.57 -28.45
C LYS A 388 -40.88 -7.70 -27.28
N TYR A 389 -39.96 -7.32 -26.38
CA TYR A 389 -40.27 -6.46 -25.22
C TYR A 389 -40.66 -5.03 -25.61
N ARG A 390 -40.08 -4.49 -26.69
CA ARG A 390 -40.44 -3.17 -27.21
C ARG A 390 -41.91 -3.09 -27.65
N ASN A 391 -42.39 -4.14 -28.33
CA ASN A 391 -43.74 -4.20 -28.91
C ASN A 391 -44.81 -4.67 -27.92
N GLN A 392 -44.43 -5.32 -26.82
CA GLN A 392 -45.35 -5.78 -25.79
C GLN A 392 -46.01 -4.58 -25.06
N PRO A 393 -47.32 -4.64 -24.73
CA PRO A 393 -47.96 -3.63 -23.90
C PRO A 393 -47.31 -3.59 -22.50
N ALA A 394 -47.27 -2.40 -21.89
CA ALA A 394 -46.52 -2.20 -20.65
C ALA A 394 -47.15 -2.94 -19.45
N LEU A 395 -48.48 -3.07 -19.45
CA LEU A 395 -49.25 -3.98 -18.61
C LEU A 395 -49.99 -5.01 -19.49
N PRO A 396 -50.11 -6.27 -19.07
CA PRO A 396 -51.03 -7.23 -19.67
C PRO A 396 -52.47 -6.68 -19.63
N PRO A 397 -53.31 -6.94 -20.65
CA PRO A 397 -54.70 -6.46 -20.68
C PRO A 397 -55.58 -7.01 -19.54
N ASP A 398 -55.10 -8.05 -18.85
CA ASP A 398 -55.81 -8.74 -17.77
C ASP A 398 -55.38 -8.26 -16.35
N GLU A 399 -54.34 -7.42 -16.23
CA GLU A 399 -53.83 -6.91 -14.94
C GLU A 399 -54.18 -5.43 -14.71
N GLU A 400 -54.81 -5.13 -13.57
CA GLU A 400 -55.07 -3.76 -13.14
C GLU A 400 -53.80 -3.05 -12.66
N PHE A 401 -53.69 -1.76 -12.96
CA PHE A 401 -52.55 -0.94 -12.57
C PHE A 401 -52.39 -0.87 -11.04
N SER A 402 -51.19 -1.20 -10.56
CA SER A 402 -50.78 -1.04 -9.15
C SER A 402 -49.68 0.01 -9.01
N ARG A 403 -49.69 0.77 -7.91
CA ARG A 403 -48.70 1.84 -7.62
C ARG A 403 -47.25 1.35 -7.51
N GLN A 404 -47.05 0.05 -7.32
CA GLN A 404 -45.74 -0.61 -7.26
C GLN A 404 -45.50 -1.56 -8.44
N ALA A 405 -46.37 -1.54 -9.46
CA ALA A 405 -46.22 -2.41 -10.62
C ALA A 405 -44.90 -2.12 -11.34
N VAL A 406 -44.28 -3.19 -11.82
CA VAL A 406 -43.07 -3.22 -12.66
C VAL A 406 -43.44 -3.93 -13.95
N MET A 407 -42.84 -3.54 -15.08
CA MET A 407 -43.12 -4.18 -16.36
C MET A 407 -42.76 -5.67 -16.33
N THR A 408 -43.64 -6.52 -16.86
CA THR A 408 -43.42 -7.98 -16.92
C THR A 408 -42.15 -8.37 -17.69
N SER A 409 -41.82 -7.62 -18.75
CA SER A 409 -40.58 -7.80 -19.52
C SER A 409 -39.29 -7.68 -18.68
N ALA A 410 -39.28 -6.83 -17.64
CA ALA A 410 -38.13 -6.70 -16.75
C ALA A 410 -37.97 -7.94 -15.86
N ILE A 411 -39.09 -8.52 -15.40
CA ILE A 411 -39.09 -9.72 -14.56
C ILE A 411 -38.62 -10.93 -15.36
N GLU A 412 -39.11 -11.09 -16.60
CA GLU A 412 -38.69 -12.17 -17.51
C GLU A 412 -37.18 -12.08 -17.81
N LEU A 413 -36.69 -10.88 -18.14
CA LEU A 413 -35.28 -10.66 -18.45
C LEU A 413 -34.39 -10.93 -17.22
N PHE A 414 -34.80 -10.50 -16.03
CA PHE A 414 -34.07 -10.77 -14.79
C PHE A 414 -34.01 -12.27 -14.46
N HIS A 415 -35.12 -13.00 -14.67
CA HIS A 415 -35.14 -14.45 -14.49
C HIS A 415 -34.18 -15.15 -15.47
N PHE A 416 -34.18 -14.74 -16.74
CA PHE A 416 -33.25 -15.24 -17.74
C PHE A 416 -31.79 -15.02 -17.30
N TYR A 417 -31.45 -13.82 -16.83
CA TYR A 417 -30.09 -13.49 -16.37
C TYR A 417 -29.64 -14.40 -15.23
N LYS A 418 -30.51 -14.64 -14.24
CA LYS A 418 -30.22 -15.51 -13.10
C LYS A 418 -29.98 -16.96 -13.53
N LEU A 419 -30.78 -17.48 -14.46
CA LEU A 419 -30.63 -18.84 -14.98
C LEU A 419 -29.32 -19.00 -15.75
N THR A 420 -29.03 -18.08 -16.67
CA THR A 420 -27.85 -18.11 -17.54
C THR A 420 -26.56 -17.95 -16.73
N LEU A 421 -26.54 -17.08 -15.72
CA LEU A 421 -25.39 -16.97 -14.80
C LEU A 421 -25.18 -18.24 -13.97
N SER A 422 -26.26 -18.85 -13.46
CA SER A 422 -26.14 -20.09 -12.69
C SER A 422 -25.65 -21.25 -13.56
N GLN A 423 -25.97 -21.27 -14.86
CA GLN A 423 -25.46 -22.26 -15.79
C GLN A 423 -24.00 -22.00 -16.11
N CYS A 424 -23.62 -20.77 -16.45
CA CYS A 424 -22.24 -20.42 -16.77
C CYS A 424 -21.29 -20.69 -15.59
N ALA A 425 -21.68 -20.30 -14.38
CA ALA A 425 -20.86 -20.52 -13.17
C ALA A 425 -20.64 -22.00 -12.82
N LYS A 426 -21.44 -22.93 -13.36
CA LYS A 426 -21.18 -24.38 -13.23
C LYS A 426 -20.15 -24.88 -14.25
N LEU A 427 -20.01 -24.19 -15.37
CA LEU A 427 -19.23 -24.62 -16.52
C LEU A 427 -17.84 -23.97 -16.55
N SER A 428 -17.75 -22.70 -16.12
CA SER A 428 -16.50 -21.93 -16.09
C SER A 428 -16.62 -20.72 -15.14
N THR A 429 -15.56 -20.44 -14.40
CA THR A 429 -15.42 -19.27 -13.51
C THR A 429 -14.41 -18.23 -14.03
N SER A 430 -13.81 -18.52 -15.18
CA SER A 430 -12.71 -17.77 -15.80
C SER A 430 -13.22 -16.71 -16.80
N ASP A 431 -12.43 -16.38 -17.83
CA ASP A 431 -12.73 -15.34 -18.83
C ASP A 431 -14.09 -15.48 -19.51
N ARG A 432 -14.67 -16.69 -19.60
CA ARG A 432 -15.97 -16.90 -20.25
C ARG A 432 -17.13 -16.29 -19.46
N LEU A 433 -17.05 -16.30 -18.13
CA LEU A 433 -18.04 -15.65 -17.28
C LEU A 433 -17.96 -14.12 -17.40
N LEU A 434 -16.76 -13.58 -17.66
CA LEU A 434 -16.55 -12.16 -17.97
C LEU A 434 -17.14 -11.78 -19.35
N ASP A 435 -16.97 -12.64 -20.36
CA ASP A 435 -17.57 -12.41 -21.68
C ASP A 435 -19.11 -12.44 -21.61
N LEU A 436 -19.67 -13.35 -20.81
CA LEU A 436 -21.11 -13.37 -20.53
C LEU A 436 -21.55 -12.09 -19.80
N SER A 437 -20.83 -11.63 -18.78
CA SER A 437 -21.22 -10.42 -18.04
C SER A 437 -21.24 -9.17 -18.92
N ARG A 438 -20.29 -9.04 -19.87
CA ARG A 438 -20.30 -7.98 -20.90
C ARG A 438 -21.50 -8.07 -21.83
N THR A 439 -21.88 -9.29 -22.22
CA THR A 439 -23.06 -9.53 -23.05
C THR A 439 -24.33 -9.10 -22.31
N LEU A 440 -24.46 -9.47 -21.02
CA LEU A 440 -25.57 -9.02 -20.17
C LEU A 440 -25.59 -7.49 -20.03
N ALA A 441 -24.44 -6.86 -19.78
CA ALA A 441 -24.34 -5.40 -19.67
C ALA A 441 -24.83 -4.68 -20.93
N LYS A 442 -24.43 -5.16 -22.11
CA LYS A 442 -24.89 -4.63 -23.41
C LYS A 442 -26.42 -4.62 -23.53
N TYR A 443 -27.09 -5.72 -23.16
CA TYR A 443 -28.54 -5.80 -23.28
C TYR A 443 -29.31 -5.06 -22.18
N LEU A 444 -28.69 -4.76 -21.04
CA LEU A 444 -29.25 -3.81 -20.08
C LEU A 444 -29.30 -2.39 -20.67
N ASP A 445 -28.24 -1.96 -21.35
CA ASP A 445 -28.22 -0.67 -22.05
C ASP A 445 -29.24 -0.62 -23.18
N GLU A 446 -29.33 -1.68 -23.99
CA GLU A 446 -30.34 -1.77 -25.05
C GLU A 446 -31.77 -1.78 -24.49
N TYR A 447 -32.00 -2.42 -23.34
CA TYR A 447 -33.32 -2.41 -22.68
C TYR A 447 -33.69 -1.00 -22.19
N ALA A 448 -32.76 -0.29 -21.54
CA ALA A 448 -32.97 1.07 -21.07
C ALA A 448 -33.31 2.03 -22.24
N GLN A 449 -32.59 1.93 -23.35
CA GLN A 449 -32.74 2.82 -24.51
C GLN A 449 -33.91 2.43 -25.43
N GLN A 450 -33.99 1.17 -25.86
CA GLN A 450 -34.93 0.74 -26.90
C GLN A 450 -36.32 0.37 -26.36
N VAL A 451 -36.42 0.02 -25.08
CA VAL A 451 -37.69 -0.35 -24.44
C VAL A 451 -38.19 0.80 -23.58
N LEU A 452 -37.49 1.14 -22.49
CA LEU A 452 -38.01 2.10 -21.50
C LEU A 452 -38.14 3.52 -22.06
N LEU A 453 -37.07 4.07 -22.63
CA LEU A 453 -37.09 5.44 -23.18
C LEU A 453 -38.06 5.56 -24.37
N TYR A 454 -38.15 4.52 -25.21
CA TYR A 454 -39.12 4.46 -26.31
C TYR A 454 -40.57 4.55 -25.81
N LYS A 455 -40.92 3.86 -24.71
CA LYS A 455 -42.27 3.93 -24.11
C LYS A 455 -42.61 5.33 -23.59
N LEU A 456 -41.64 6.07 -23.05
CA LEU A 456 -41.84 7.48 -22.65
C LEU A 456 -42.08 8.41 -23.85
N GLN A 457 -41.42 8.14 -24.98
CA GLN A 457 -41.52 8.98 -26.20
C GLN A 457 -42.73 8.66 -27.08
N ALA A 458 -43.33 7.47 -26.95
CA ALA A 458 -44.43 7.02 -27.78
C ALA A 458 -45.72 7.88 -27.68
N GLY A 459 -45.85 8.75 -26.66
CA GLY A 459 -47.02 9.60 -26.42
C GLY A 459 -47.18 10.83 -27.34
N GLY A 460 -46.20 11.14 -28.20
CA GLY A 460 -46.29 12.26 -29.15
C GLY A 460 -46.42 13.64 -28.47
N GLN A 461 -47.21 14.57 -29.06
CA GLN A 461 -47.36 15.96 -28.56
C GLN A 461 -48.10 16.08 -27.21
N HIS A 462 -48.86 15.06 -26.80
CA HIS A 462 -49.63 15.08 -25.54
C HIS A 462 -48.85 14.47 -24.35
N GLY A 463 -47.63 13.96 -24.57
CA GLY A 463 -46.83 13.28 -23.55
C GLY A 463 -47.33 11.87 -23.20
N PRO A 464 -46.55 11.08 -22.43
CA PRO A 464 -46.98 9.78 -21.94
C PRO A 464 -48.11 9.90 -20.90
N SER A 465 -48.88 8.83 -20.70
CA SER A 465 -49.86 8.79 -19.60
C SER A 465 -49.15 8.77 -18.24
N VAL A 466 -49.80 9.25 -17.18
CA VAL A 466 -49.25 9.22 -15.81
C VAL A 466 -48.90 7.79 -15.39
N GLN A 467 -49.74 6.82 -15.77
CA GLN A 467 -49.54 5.40 -15.45
C GLN A 467 -48.31 4.82 -16.16
N ASP A 468 -48.14 5.10 -17.45
CA ASP A 468 -46.98 4.62 -18.22
C ASP A 468 -45.67 5.24 -17.70
N ALA A 469 -45.67 6.53 -17.37
CA ALA A 469 -44.51 7.22 -16.82
C ALA A 469 -44.11 6.65 -15.45
N VAL A 470 -45.07 6.34 -14.57
CA VAL A 470 -44.80 5.72 -13.28
C VAL A 470 -44.35 4.26 -13.43
N LEU A 471 -44.92 3.52 -14.38
CA LEU A 471 -44.49 2.14 -14.64
C LEU A 471 -43.05 2.08 -15.15
N VAL A 472 -42.65 2.99 -16.04
CA VAL A 472 -41.26 3.14 -16.47
C VAL A 472 -40.36 3.56 -15.31
N LEU A 473 -40.80 4.50 -14.47
CA LEU A 473 -40.07 4.92 -13.26
C LEU A 473 -39.81 3.76 -12.30
N ASN A 474 -40.84 2.98 -11.98
CA ASN A 474 -40.74 1.80 -11.11
C ASN A 474 -39.83 0.73 -11.71
N THR A 475 -39.89 0.53 -13.03
CA THR A 475 -39.07 -0.46 -13.74
C THR A 475 -37.60 -0.03 -13.82
N ALA A 476 -37.33 1.25 -14.05
CA ALA A 476 -35.97 1.79 -14.03
C ALA A 476 -35.35 1.67 -12.62
N ASP A 477 -36.12 1.97 -11.58
CA ASP A 477 -35.71 1.81 -10.19
C ASP A 477 -35.47 0.33 -9.82
N PHE A 478 -36.33 -0.58 -10.27
CA PHE A 478 -36.13 -2.02 -10.14
C PHE A 478 -34.79 -2.45 -10.73
N TRP A 479 -34.46 -2.01 -11.94
CA TRP A 479 -33.19 -2.34 -12.56
C TRP A 479 -31.98 -1.67 -11.90
N HIS A 480 -32.10 -0.42 -11.42
CA HIS A 480 -31.04 0.24 -10.67
C HIS A 480 -30.63 -0.57 -9.42
N VAL A 481 -31.61 -1.05 -8.65
CA VAL A 481 -31.35 -1.88 -7.46
C VAL A 481 -30.81 -3.27 -7.84
N ASN A 482 -31.41 -3.93 -8.83
CA ASN A 482 -31.04 -5.29 -9.21
C ASN A 482 -29.72 -5.39 -9.98
N THR A 483 -29.28 -4.34 -10.67
CA THR A 483 -27.99 -4.32 -11.38
C THR A 483 -26.83 -4.40 -10.38
N ASN A 484 -26.93 -3.69 -9.25
CA ASN A 484 -25.94 -3.79 -8.17
C ASN A 484 -25.91 -5.21 -7.56
N GLN A 485 -27.08 -5.83 -7.35
CA GLN A 485 -27.14 -7.22 -6.87
C GLN A 485 -26.57 -8.22 -7.88
N LEU A 486 -26.79 -7.99 -9.18
CA LEU A 486 -26.26 -8.82 -10.25
C LEU A 486 -24.72 -8.75 -10.27
N GLU A 487 -24.17 -7.55 -10.12
CA GLU A 487 -22.72 -7.33 -10.05
C GLU A 487 -22.08 -8.09 -8.88
N GLU A 488 -22.65 -7.99 -7.68
CA GLU A 488 -22.17 -8.74 -6.53
C GLU A 488 -22.25 -10.25 -6.74
N ASN A 489 -23.33 -10.75 -7.35
CA ASN A 489 -23.50 -12.17 -7.62
C ASN A 489 -22.49 -12.71 -8.64
N ILE A 490 -22.09 -11.89 -9.62
CA ILE A 490 -21.03 -12.25 -10.58
C ILE A 490 -19.67 -12.23 -9.87
N LYS A 491 -19.37 -11.19 -9.08
CA LYS A 491 -18.11 -11.06 -8.33
C LYS A 491 -17.89 -12.21 -7.34
N LYS A 492 -18.95 -12.76 -6.74
CA LYS A 492 -18.87 -13.92 -5.83
C LYS A 492 -18.55 -15.25 -6.53
N ARG A 493 -18.66 -15.31 -7.86
CA ARG A 493 -18.58 -16.57 -8.64
C ARG A 493 -17.42 -16.60 -9.64
N ILE A 494 -16.82 -15.44 -9.94
CA ILE A 494 -15.70 -15.31 -10.86
C ILE A 494 -14.37 -15.47 -10.10
N ASP A 495 -13.32 -15.89 -10.80
CA ASP A 495 -11.97 -15.99 -10.23
C ASP A 495 -11.47 -14.63 -9.70
N ASP A 496 -10.75 -14.63 -8.58
CA ASP A 496 -10.31 -13.42 -7.85
C ASP A 496 -9.52 -12.44 -8.74
N ASP A 497 -8.77 -12.94 -9.72
CA ASP A 497 -7.98 -12.15 -10.66
C ASP A 497 -8.85 -11.32 -11.63
N LEU A 498 -10.10 -11.73 -11.87
CA LEU A 498 -11.01 -11.11 -12.83
C LEU A 498 -12.11 -10.27 -12.17
N VAL A 499 -12.29 -10.38 -10.85
CA VAL A 499 -13.21 -9.54 -10.05
C VAL A 499 -13.09 -8.03 -10.35
N PRO A 500 -11.90 -7.40 -10.45
CA PRO A 500 -11.82 -5.96 -10.69
C PRO A 500 -12.27 -5.54 -12.09
N LYS A 501 -12.39 -6.48 -13.04
CA LYS A 501 -12.85 -6.19 -14.41
C LYS A 501 -14.38 -6.21 -14.56
N VAL A 502 -15.11 -6.66 -13.53
CA VAL A 502 -16.57 -6.68 -13.51
C VAL A 502 -17.08 -5.37 -12.92
N ASP A 503 -17.64 -4.52 -13.77
CA ASP A 503 -18.23 -3.22 -13.40
C ASP A 503 -19.54 -3.03 -14.17
N LEU A 504 -20.65 -2.87 -13.44
CA LEU A 504 -21.98 -2.59 -13.98
C LEU A 504 -22.50 -1.21 -13.53
N SER A 505 -21.64 -0.36 -12.98
CA SER A 505 -22.00 1.00 -12.53
C SER A 505 -22.60 1.84 -13.66
N SER A 506 -22.03 1.75 -14.86
CA SER A 506 -22.53 2.51 -16.02
C SER A 506 -23.97 2.17 -16.41
N GLN A 507 -24.36 0.89 -16.32
CA GLN A 507 -25.73 0.44 -16.58
C GLN A 507 -26.67 0.89 -15.46
N SER A 508 -26.20 0.84 -14.21
CA SER A 508 -26.94 1.34 -13.05
C SER A 508 -27.25 2.84 -13.16
N ASP A 509 -26.27 3.63 -13.63
CA ASP A 509 -26.42 5.06 -13.90
C ASP A 509 -27.35 5.32 -15.09
N ALA A 510 -27.32 4.48 -16.13
CA ALA A 510 -28.23 4.59 -17.27
C ALA A 510 -29.70 4.44 -16.83
N PHE A 511 -30.00 3.46 -15.96
CA PHE A 511 -31.35 3.30 -15.40
C PHE A 511 -31.75 4.46 -14.49
N LEU A 512 -30.83 5.00 -13.68
CA LEU A 512 -31.09 6.20 -12.88
C LEU A 512 -31.41 7.41 -13.78
N GLY A 513 -30.72 7.56 -14.90
CA GLY A 513 -31.03 8.58 -15.90
C GLY A 513 -32.42 8.39 -16.53
N VAL A 514 -32.81 7.16 -16.86
CA VAL A 514 -34.18 6.86 -17.34
C VAL A 514 -35.24 7.20 -16.28
N ALA A 515 -34.97 6.90 -15.00
CA ALA A 515 -35.85 7.31 -13.89
C ALA A 515 -36.00 8.85 -13.83
N SER A 516 -34.90 9.60 -14.00
CA SER A 516 -34.95 11.06 -14.08
C SER A 516 -35.75 11.56 -15.29
N ALA A 517 -35.64 10.91 -16.45
CA ALA A 517 -36.42 11.25 -17.64
C ALA A 517 -37.92 11.01 -17.43
N ALA A 518 -38.29 9.93 -16.73
CA ALA A 518 -39.68 9.66 -16.34
C ALA A 518 -40.23 10.74 -15.39
N VAL A 519 -39.43 11.20 -14.41
CA VAL A 519 -39.82 12.32 -13.52
C VAL A 519 -40.04 13.61 -14.31
N LEU A 520 -39.18 13.93 -15.28
CA LEU A 520 -39.36 15.12 -16.14
C LEU A 520 -40.59 14.99 -17.05
N ALA A 521 -40.91 13.79 -17.53
CA ALA A 521 -42.14 13.56 -18.28
C ALA A 521 -43.39 13.82 -17.42
N LEU A 522 -43.36 13.47 -16.13
CA LEU A 522 -44.43 13.81 -15.18
C LEU A 522 -44.55 15.33 -14.98
N VAL A 523 -43.44 16.06 -14.90
CA VAL A 523 -43.46 17.54 -14.80
C VAL A 523 -44.10 18.16 -16.04
N HIS A 524 -43.73 17.67 -17.22
CA HIS A 524 -44.28 18.15 -18.49
C HIS A 524 -45.81 17.96 -18.60
N ILE A 525 -46.35 16.88 -18.04
CA ILE A 525 -47.82 16.67 -17.98
C ILE A 525 -48.51 17.81 -17.20
N VAL A 526 -47.91 18.29 -16.11
CA VAL A 526 -48.46 19.43 -15.33
C VAL A 526 -48.31 20.74 -16.09
N GLU A 527 -47.19 20.96 -16.77
CA GLU A 527 -46.96 22.17 -17.56
C GLU A 527 -47.98 22.34 -18.69
N LEU A 528 -48.25 21.26 -19.45
CA LEU A 528 -49.25 21.27 -20.52
C LEU A 528 -50.65 21.63 -20.00
N ASP A 529 -50.99 21.21 -18.78
CA ASP A 529 -52.26 21.55 -18.14
C ASP A 529 -52.34 23.04 -17.74
N CYS A 530 -51.19 23.69 -17.50
CA CYS A 530 -51.09 25.10 -17.09
C CYS A 530 -51.07 26.10 -18.26
N ASP A 531 -50.88 25.66 -19.51
CA ASP A 531 -50.76 26.53 -20.69
C ASP A 531 -51.98 27.45 -20.90
N GLY A 532 -53.18 26.98 -20.55
CA GLY A 532 -54.40 27.78 -20.60
C GLY A 532 -54.34 28.99 -19.65
N VAL A 533 -53.80 28.80 -18.45
CA VAL A 533 -53.69 29.81 -17.41
C VAL A 533 -52.62 30.86 -17.74
N TRP A 534 -51.50 30.42 -18.31
CA TRP A 534 -50.48 31.34 -18.81
C TRP A 534 -51.00 32.25 -19.94
N ARG A 535 -51.95 31.76 -20.75
CA ARG A 535 -52.63 32.57 -21.76
C ARG A 535 -53.55 33.62 -21.14
N GLU A 536 -54.27 33.29 -20.07
CA GLU A 536 -55.08 34.25 -19.31
C GLU A 536 -54.22 35.39 -18.76
N MET A 537 -53.10 35.06 -18.11
CA MET A 537 -52.15 36.04 -17.57
C MET A 537 -51.66 37.06 -18.63
N LYS A 538 -51.40 36.59 -19.85
CA LYS A 538 -50.95 37.44 -20.97
C LYS A 538 -52.04 38.35 -21.53
N ASN A 539 -53.30 37.95 -21.42
CA ASN A 539 -54.45 38.72 -21.89
C ASN A 539 -54.91 39.78 -20.87
N THR A 540 -54.46 39.69 -19.62
CA THR A 540 -54.73 40.70 -18.59
C THR A 540 -54.09 42.04 -18.96
N ASN A 541 -54.83 43.15 -18.81
CA ASN A 541 -54.32 44.48 -19.10
C ASN A 541 -53.50 45.04 -17.92
N TRP A 542 -52.19 44.78 -17.92
CA TRP A 542 -51.24 45.22 -16.90
C TRP A 542 -50.91 46.73 -16.93
N SER A 543 -51.36 47.44 -17.96
CA SER A 543 -50.97 48.83 -18.22
C SER A 543 -51.86 49.89 -17.55
N THR A 544 -53.14 49.59 -17.30
CA THR A 544 -54.16 50.54 -16.80
C THR A 544 -54.70 50.16 -15.42
N MET A 545 -53.88 49.54 -14.58
CA MET A 545 -54.32 49.06 -13.26
C MET A 545 -54.22 50.19 -12.23
N ASP A 546 -55.35 50.58 -11.63
CA ASP A 546 -55.43 51.75 -10.74
C ASP A 546 -55.14 51.44 -9.25
N SER A 547 -55.32 50.18 -8.81
CA SER A 547 -55.01 49.73 -7.44
C SER A 547 -54.61 48.25 -7.39
N ALA A 548 -53.64 47.91 -6.54
CA ALA A 548 -53.32 46.52 -6.21
C ALA A 548 -54.29 46.00 -5.14
N GLY A 549 -54.86 44.81 -5.37
CA GLY A 549 -55.84 44.16 -4.50
C GLY A 549 -55.32 42.84 -3.94
N ASP A 550 -56.22 41.88 -3.71
CA ASP A 550 -55.89 40.49 -3.39
C ASP A 550 -55.32 39.75 -4.62
N GLN A 551 -55.05 38.44 -4.52
CA GLN A 551 -54.47 37.65 -5.62
C GLN A 551 -55.28 37.71 -6.93
N SER A 552 -54.58 37.75 -8.07
CA SER A 552 -55.20 37.77 -9.41
C SER A 552 -55.97 36.47 -9.72
N SER A 553 -56.95 36.54 -10.65
CA SER A 553 -57.78 35.38 -11.04
C SER A 553 -56.95 34.20 -11.55
N TYR A 554 -55.97 34.46 -12.43
CA TYR A 554 -55.10 33.44 -13.00
C TYR A 554 -54.27 32.71 -11.93
N VAL A 555 -53.94 33.35 -10.80
CA VAL A 555 -53.18 32.72 -9.70
C VAL A 555 -54.02 31.63 -9.04
N SER A 556 -55.29 31.90 -8.80
CA SER A 556 -56.21 30.94 -8.20
C SER A 556 -56.40 29.73 -9.13
N GLU A 557 -56.51 29.98 -10.43
CA GLU A 557 -56.66 28.93 -11.44
C GLU A 557 -55.36 28.14 -11.65
N LEU A 558 -54.20 28.79 -11.63
CA LEU A 558 -52.89 28.14 -11.72
C LEU A 558 -52.69 27.19 -10.53
N VAL A 559 -52.99 27.66 -9.31
CA VAL A 559 -52.91 26.84 -8.10
C VAL A 559 -53.86 25.65 -8.19
N ARG A 560 -55.08 25.83 -8.73
CA ARG A 560 -56.07 24.76 -8.91
C ARG A 560 -55.54 23.67 -9.85
N HIS A 561 -55.02 24.04 -11.02
CA HIS A 561 -54.47 23.11 -12.01
C HIS A 561 -53.22 22.39 -11.49
N VAL A 562 -52.26 23.13 -10.94
CA VAL A 562 -51.02 22.56 -10.39
C VAL A 562 -51.32 21.60 -9.24
N ASN A 563 -52.15 21.98 -8.27
CA ASN A 563 -52.47 21.10 -7.13
C ASN A 563 -53.26 19.87 -7.58
N GLY A 564 -54.25 20.02 -8.49
CA GLY A 564 -55.06 18.90 -8.97
C GLY A 564 -54.23 17.83 -9.68
N LYS A 565 -53.35 18.23 -10.60
CA LYS A 565 -52.46 17.29 -11.31
C LYS A 565 -51.34 16.74 -10.43
N THR A 566 -50.83 17.54 -9.51
CA THR A 566 -49.84 17.09 -8.52
C THR A 566 -50.42 16.03 -7.59
N GLU A 567 -51.68 16.17 -7.16
CA GLU A 567 -52.37 15.17 -6.33
C GLU A 567 -52.58 13.85 -7.09
N GLU A 568 -52.96 13.91 -8.38
CA GLU A 568 -53.08 12.74 -9.26
C GLU A 568 -51.74 11.99 -9.38
N ILE A 569 -50.63 12.71 -9.60
CA ILE A 569 -49.30 12.12 -9.79
C ILE A 569 -48.73 11.60 -8.46
N LEU A 570 -48.74 12.42 -7.40
CA LEU A 570 -48.18 12.06 -6.10
C LEU A 570 -48.96 10.95 -5.38
N GLY A 571 -50.25 10.77 -5.71
CA GLY A 571 -51.06 9.64 -5.24
C GLY A 571 -50.64 8.30 -5.85
N VAL A 572 -49.94 8.32 -6.99
CA VAL A 572 -49.51 7.12 -7.72
C VAL A 572 -48.00 6.84 -7.54
N VAL A 573 -47.17 7.88 -7.45
CA VAL A 573 -45.75 7.73 -7.10
C VAL A 573 -45.64 7.23 -5.66
N THR A 574 -44.96 6.10 -5.44
CA THR A 574 -44.84 5.46 -4.12
C THR A 574 -43.62 5.88 -3.32
N LYS A 575 -42.47 6.12 -3.99
CA LYS A 575 -41.22 6.46 -3.29
C LYS A 575 -41.07 7.97 -3.09
N GLN A 576 -40.79 8.35 -1.84
CA GLN A 576 -40.62 9.76 -1.42
C GLN A 576 -39.49 10.49 -2.15
N GLN A 577 -38.40 9.79 -2.53
CA GLN A 577 -37.29 10.40 -3.27
C GLN A 577 -37.71 10.91 -4.67
N TYR A 578 -38.57 10.17 -5.37
CA TYR A 578 -39.06 10.56 -6.68
C TYR A 578 -40.17 11.61 -6.57
N ALA A 579 -41.02 11.54 -5.54
CA ALA A 579 -41.97 12.60 -5.22
C ALA A 579 -41.27 13.94 -4.93
N ARG A 580 -40.17 13.90 -4.15
CA ARG A 580 -39.32 15.06 -3.87
C ARG A 580 -38.72 15.63 -5.15
N ALA A 581 -38.10 14.78 -5.96
CA ALA A 581 -37.49 15.18 -7.22
C ALA A 581 -38.51 15.77 -8.21
N PHE A 582 -39.72 15.20 -8.28
CA PHE A 582 -40.82 15.73 -9.07
C PHE A 582 -41.21 17.15 -8.63
N CYS A 583 -41.48 17.36 -7.34
CA CYS A 583 -41.86 18.68 -6.82
C CYS A 583 -40.76 19.73 -6.99
N ASP A 584 -39.49 19.36 -6.78
CA ASP A 584 -38.36 20.27 -6.99
C ASP A 584 -38.24 20.71 -8.45
N ASN A 585 -38.33 19.76 -9.39
CA ASN A 585 -38.27 20.08 -10.81
C ASN A 585 -39.51 20.88 -11.25
N LEU A 586 -40.70 20.54 -10.75
CA LEU A 586 -41.94 21.25 -11.07
C LEU A 586 -41.86 22.72 -10.67
N VAL A 587 -41.42 23.03 -9.45
CA VAL A 587 -41.30 24.43 -8.98
C VAL A 587 -40.27 25.20 -9.79
N GLU A 588 -39.12 24.60 -10.11
CA GLU A 588 -38.08 25.24 -10.91
C GLU A 588 -38.57 25.59 -12.33
N HIS A 589 -39.31 24.66 -12.94
CA HIS A 589 -39.90 24.83 -14.26
C HIS A 589 -41.01 25.89 -14.25
N LEU A 590 -41.93 25.83 -13.29
CA LEU A 590 -42.99 26.83 -13.11
C LEU A 590 -42.44 28.24 -12.84
N ALA A 591 -41.38 28.36 -12.03
CA ALA A 591 -40.72 29.65 -11.79
C ALA A 591 -40.10 30.22 -13.07
N THR A 592 -39.48 29.37 -13.88
CA THR A 592 -38.90 29.76 -15.17
C THR A 592 -39.99 30.15 -16.18
N ALA A 593 -41.07 29.38 -16.25
CA ALA A 593 -42.25 29.67 -17.08
C ALA A 593 -42.91 31.00 -16.66
N TYR A 594 -42.98 31.28 -15.35
CA TYR A 594 -43.53 32.55 -14.85
C TYR A 594 -42.67 33.73 -15.32
N ILE A 595 -41.34 33.67 -15.15
CA ILE A 595 -40.45 34.75 -15.63
C ILE A 595 -40.61 34.94 -17.15
N HIS A 596 -40.70 33.85 -17.92
CA HIS A 596 -40.91 33.93 -19.37
C HIS A 596 -42.23 34.63 -19.74
N ASN A 597 -43.33 34.31 -19.05
CA ASN A 597 -44.62 34.95 -19.30
C ASN A 597 -44.64 36.43 -18.85
N ILE A 598 -43.95 36.80 -17.75
CA ILE A 598 -43.82 38.22 -17.34
C ILE A 598 -43.19 39.06 -18.46
N VAL A 599 -42.16 38.55 -19.12
CA VAL A 599 -41.48 39.26 -20.24
C VAL A 599 -42.40 39.43 -21.45
N GLN A 600 -43.45 38.62 -21.59
CA GLN A 600 -44.43 38.75 -22.67
C GLN A 600 -45.56 39.77 -22.35
N CYS A 601 -45.78 40.12 -21.07
CA CYS A 601 -46.88 40.98 -20.60
C CYS A 601 -46.66 42.49 -20.80
N ARG A 602 -45.98 42.92 -21.86
CA ARG A 602 -45.64 44.34 -22.12
C ARG A 602 -46.85 45.16 -22.61
N PRO A 603 -47.10 46.39 -22.11
CA PRO A 603 -46.39 47.10 -21.04
C PRO A 603 -47.00 46.86 -19.63
N ILE A 604 -46.14 46.89 -18.60
CA ILE A 604 -46.49 46.67 -17.18
C ILE A 604 -46.38 48.00 -16.41
N SER A 605 -47.47 48.40 -15.76
CA SER A 605 -47.52 49.58 -14.87
C SER A 605 -46.87 49.32 -13.49
N GLU A 606 -46.60 50.38 -12.72
CA GLU A 606 -46.06 50.27 -11.35
C GLU A 606 -46.98 49.46 -10.43
N VAL A 607 -48.29 49.72 -10.52
CA VAL A 607 -49.33 49.00 -9.78
C VAL A 607 -49.45 47.56 -10.28
N GLY A 608 -49.31 47.32 -11.59
CA GLY A 608 -49.24 45.98 -12.16
C GLY A 608 -48.06 45.16 -11.63
N ALA A 609 -46.87 45.76 -11.52
CA ALA A 609 -45.70 45.12 -10.93
C ALA A 609 -45.90 44.83 -9.43
N GLN A 610 -46.58 45.72 -8.70
CA GLN A 610 -46.95 45.50 -7.30
C GLN A 610 -47.93 44.32 -7.16
N GLN A 611 -48.92 44.21 -8.05
CA GLN A 611 -49.87 43.08 -8.08
C GLN A 611 -49.15 41.75 -8.38
N MET A 612 -48.22 41.73 -9.35
CA MET A 612 -47.43 40.54 -9.67
C MET A 612 -46.53 40.08 -8.50
N LEU A 613 -46.07 41.00 -7.64
CA LEU A 613 -45.35 40.65 -6.41
C LEU A 613 -46.27 39.99 -5.38
N VAL A 614 -47.52 40.45 -5.25
CA VAL A 614 -48.53 39.82 -4.39
C VAL A 614 -48.87 38.42 -4.92
N ASP A 615 -49.07 38.29 -6.23
CA ASP A 615 -49.30 37.01 -6.92
C ASP A 615 -48.13 36.03 -6.70
N LYS A 616 -46.89 36.52 -6.80
CA LYS A 616 -45.68 35.73 -6.49
C LYS A 616 -45.67 35.22 -5.06
N TYR A 617 -46.06 36.03 -4.08
CA TYR A 617 -46.10 35.60 -2.68
C TYR A 617 -47.17 34.53 -2.45
N ALA A 618 -48.35 34.68 -3.06
CA ALA A 618 -49.41 33.69 -3.02
C ALA A 618 -48.97 32.34 -3.63
N LEU A 619 -48.30 32.37 -4.79
CA LEU A 619 -47.75 31.18 -5.44
C LEU A 619 -46.63 30.53 -4.62
N THR A 620 -45.72 31.31 -4.04
CA THR A 620 -44.63 30.80 -3.19
C THR A 620 -45.18 30.01 -2.00
N LYS A 621 -46.22 30.55 -1.34
CA LYS A 621 -46.90 29.88 -0.23
C LYS A 621 -47.60 28.59 -0.67
N SER A 622 -48.30 28.60 -1.80
CA SER A 622 -48.98 27.41 -2.33
C SER A 622 -48.01 26.32 -2.77
N PHE A 623 -46.91 26.69 -3.45
CA PHE A 623 -45.91 25.73 -3.91
C PHE A 623 -45.13 25.09 -2.75
N GLY A 624 -44.95 25.82 -1.64
CA GLY A 624 -44.36 25.27 -0.41
C GLY A 624 -45.16 24.10 0.18
N SER A 625 -46.46 24.00 -0.10
CA SER A 625 -47.32 22.91 0.36
C SER A 625 -47.44 21.70 -0.59
N LEU A 626 -46.86 21.73 -1.80
CA LEU A 626 -47.05 20.65 -2.80
C LEU A 626 -46.67 19.25 -2.33
N MET A 627 -45.58 19.13 -1.55
CA MET A 627 -45.12 17.86 -1.01
C MET A 627 -46.09 17.22 0.00
N SER A 628 -47.00 18.00 0.58
CA SER A 628 -47.98 17.50 1.56
C SER A 628 -49.02 16.56 0.94
N HIS A 629 -49.20 16.58 -0.40
CA HIS A 629 -50.13 15.73 -1.13
C HIS A 629 -49.65 14.28 -1.33
N HIS A 630 -48.36 13.96 -1.09
CA HIS A 630 -47.82 12.61 -1.32
C HIS A 630 -48.19 11.59 -0.23
N ASN A 631 -48.45 12.03 1.01
CA ASN A 631 -48.83 11.14 2.10
C ASN A 631 -49.79 11.84 3.06
N PRO A 632 -51.12 11.74 2.86
CA PRO A 632 -52.10 12.37 3.73
C PRO A 632 -52.19 11.59 5.06
N SER A 633 -51.20 11.78 5.93
CA SER A 633 -51.29 11.35 7.33
C SER A 633 -52.25 12.26 8.10
N PRO A 634 -53.03 11.74 9.07
CA PRO A 634 -53.99 12.54 9.84
C PRO A 634 -53.33 13.65 10.67
N ASN A 635 -52.02 13.54 10.95
CA ASN A 635 -51.19 14.65 11.42
C ASN A 635 -50.46 15.24 10.21
N GLN A 636 -50.88 16.42 9.74
CA GLN A 636 -50.15 17.20 8.73
C GLN A 636 -48.71 17.44 9.21
N GLN A 637 -47.76 16.63 8.76
CA GLN A 637 -46.35 16.94 8.98
C GLN A 637 -46.00 18.18 8.17
N PRO A 638 -45.29 19.15 8.77
CA PRO A 638 -44.86 20.33 8.03
C PRO A 638 -43.96 19.92 6.86
N PRO A 639 -44.05 20.61 5.70
CA PRO A 639 -43.24 20.29 4.54
C PRO A 639 -41.74 20.35 4.89
N PRO A 640 -40.90 19.51 4.28
CA PRO A 640 -39.46 19.49 4.56
C PRO A 640 -38.85 20.89 4.43
N SER A 641 -38.10 21.34 5.43
CA SER A 641 -37.52 22.70 5.45
C SER A 641 -36.57 22.95 4.28
N GLY A 642 -35.86 21.92 3.80
CA GLY A 642 -35.04 21.96 2.59
C GLY A 642 -35.86 22.22 1.32
N PHE A 643 -37.10 21.70 1.23
CA PHE A 643 -38.00 22.00 0.13
C PHE A 643 -38.44 23.44 0.13
N VAL A 644 -38.96 23.91 1.26
CA VAL A 644 -39.46 25.28 1.39
C VAL A 644 -38.38 26.30 1.05
N ARG A 645 -37.14 26.09 1.54
CA ARG A 645 -35.99 26.92 1.18
C ARG A 645 -35.69 26.93 -0.32
N ARG A 646 -35.84 25.79 -1.00
CA ARG A 646 -35.64 25.70 -2.46
C ARG A 646 -36.76 26.42 -3.20
N VAL A 647 -38.02 26.24 -2.80
CA VAL A 647 -39.17 26.97 -3.36
C VAL A 647 -38.96 28.48 -3.22
N ASP A 648 -38.58 28.94 -2.02
CA ASP A 648 -38.26 30.35 -1.77
C ASP A 648 -37.12 30.82 -2.68
N HIS A 649 -36.06 30.04 -2.81
CA HIS A 649 -34.93 30.39 -3.68
C HIS A 649 -35.34 30.54 -5.15
N SER A 650 -36.05 29.54 -5.70
CA SER A 650 -36.50 29.55 -7.10
C SER A 650 -37.49 30.69 -7.37
N MET A 651 -38.45 30.93 -6.46
CA MET A 651 -39.42 32.02 -6.58
C MET A 651 -38.81 33.41 -6.32
N ASN A 652 -37.72 33.53 -5.55
CA ASN A 652 -37.04 34.81 -5.36
C ASN A 652 -36.23 35.26 -6.59
N ARG A 653 -36.04 34.40 -7.61
CA ARG A 653 -35.36 34.77 -8.87
C ARG A 653 -36.08 35.86 -9.66
N MET A 654 -37.39 36.03 -9.46
CA MET A 654 -38.22 37.07 -10.11
C MET A 654 -38.26 38.40 -9.36
N ASP A 655 -37.78 38.46 -8.11
CA ASP A 655 -37.76 39.68 -7.29
C ASP A 655 -36.99 40.84 -7.95
N PRO A 656 -35.77 40.65 -8.50
CA PRO A 656 -35.04 41.71 -9.18
C PRO A 656 -35.82 42.40 -10.30
N LEU A 657 -36.53 41.60 -11.10
CA LEU A 657 -37.30 42.09 -12.25
C LEU A 657 -38.51 42.90 -11.77
N LEU A 658 -39.32 42.33 -10.88
CA LEU A 658 -40.55 42.96 -10.41
C LEU A 658 -40.30 44.20 -9.54
N LYS A 659 -39.26 44.18 -8.68
CA LYS A 659 -38.87 45.35 -7.86
C LYS A 659 -38.36 46.51 -8.72
N THR A 660 -37.63 46.22 -9.80
CA THR A 660 -37.19 47.26 -10.75
C THR A 660 -38.39 47.90 -11.47
N LEU A 661 -39.38 47.09 -11.87
CA LEU A 661 -40.59 47.59 -12.54
C LEU A 661 -41.50 48.42 -11.60
N GLN A 662 -41.44 48.19 -10.29
CA GLN A 662 -42.19 48.94 -9.28
C GLN A 662 -41.71 50.38 -9.10
N VAL A 663 -40.44 50.69 -9.40
CA VAL A 663 -39.87 52.03 -9.17
C VAL A 663 -40.40 53.03 -10.19
N ARG A 664 -40.80 54.22 -9.72
CA ARG A 664 -41.31 55.32 -10.57
C ARG A 664 -40.29 55.74 -11.63
N ALA A 665 -40.78 56.01 -12.84
CA ALA A 665 -39.94 56.52 -13.94
C ALA A 665 -39.54 58.00 -13.77
N SER A 666 -40.20 58.74 -12.87
CA SER A 666 -39.88 60.11 -12.51
C SER A 666 -39.70 60.22 -10.98
N PRO A 667 -38.55 60.73 -10.48
CA PRO A 667 -37.40 61.25 -11.22
C PRO A 667 -36.57 60.16 -11.96
N PRO A 668 -35.98 60.47 -13.13
CA PRO A 668 -35.33 59.49 -14.01
C PRO A 668 -34.09 58.82 -13.37
N GLU A 669 -33.41 59.48 -12.44
CA GLU A 669 -32.26 58.95 -11.71
C GLU A 669 -32.64 57.75 -10.82
N GLY A 670 -33.86 57.75 -10.27
CA GLY A 670 -34.34 56.69 -9.39
C GLY A 670 -34.49 55.34 -10.10
N LEU A 671 -34.94 55.34 -11.35
CA LEU A 671 -35.12 54.11 -12.14
C LEU A 671 -33.77 53.51 -12.57
N VAL A 672 -32.83 54.36 -12.98
CA VAL A 672 -31.46 53.94 -13.34
C VAL A 672 -30.76 53.31 -12.14
N GLN A 673 -30.87 53.94 -10.97
CA GLN A 673 -30.28 53.42 -9.74
C GLN A 673 -30.93 52.11 -9.29
N ALA A 674 -32.26 51.99 -9.41
CA ALA A 674 -32.98 50.76 -9.08
C ALA A 674 -32.54 49.57 -9.97
N TYR A 675 -32.34 49.80 -11.27
CA TYR A 675 -31.83 48.77 -12.19
C TYR A 675 -30.43 48.29 -11.79
N LEU A 676 -29.51 49.22 -11.50
CA LEU A 676 -28.14 48.90 -11.10
C LEU A 676 -28.07 48.17 -9.75
N ILE A 677 -29.01 48.40 -8.83
CA ILE A 677 -29.08 47.71 -7.53
C ILE A 677 -29.74 46.33 -7.65
N HIS A 678 -30.88 46.24 -8.34
CA HIS A 678 -31.69 45.02 -8.33
C HIS A 678 -31.22 44.00 -9.38
N ILE A 679 -30.98 44.41 -10.62
CA ILE A 679 -30.54 43.52 -11.72
C ILE A 679 -29.02 43.43 -11.77
N GLY A 680 -28.32 44.54 -11.51
CA GLY A 680 -26.88 44.54 -11.28
C GLY A 680 -26.03 44.14 -12.49
N ASP A 681 -26.46 44.47 -13.70
CA ASP A 681 -25.69 44.24 -14.94
C ASP A 681 -25.35 45.53 -15.70
N ARG A 682 -24.37 45.45 -16.61
CA ARG A 682 -23.89 46.57 -17.44
C ARG A 682 -24.45 46.54 -18.88
N SER A 683 -25.47 45.71 -19.14
CA SER A 683 -25.97 45.43 -20.49
C SER A 683 -27.00 46.45 -20.96
N ASP A 684 -26.64 47.21 -22.00
CA ASP A 684 -27.54 48.18 -22.63
C ASP A 684 -28.77 47.51 -23.26
N THR A 685 -28.64 46.25 -23.68
CA THR A 685 -29.74 45.48 -24.28
C THR A 685 -30.76 45.05 -23.25
N ASN A 686 -30.32 44.67 -22.05
CA ASN A 686 -31.21 44.30 -20.96
C ASN A 686 -31.91 45.55 -20.40
N PHE A 687 -31.18 46.66 -20.23
CA PHE A 687 -31.77 47.92 -19.77
C PHE A 687 -32.85 48.45 -20.73
N LYS A 688 -32.59 48.45 -22.04
CA LYS A 688 -33.60 48.81 -23.06
C LYS A 688 -34.86 47.96 -22.98
N LYS A 689 -34.73 46.65 -22.78
CA LYS A 689 -35.88 45.74 -22.65
C LYS A 689 -36.67 45.98 -21.37
N ILE A 690 -36.03 46.37 -20.27
CA ILE A 690 -36.74 46.80 -19.05
C ILE A 690 -37.53 48.09 -19.30
N LEU A 691 -36.98 49.04 -20.05
CA LEU A 691 -37.70 50.27 -20.44
C LEU A 691 -38.91 49.97 -21.35
N GLU A 692 -38.78 49.00 -22.27
CA GLU A 692 -39.88 48.50 -23.10
C GLU A 692 -40.95 47.79 -22.26
N LEU A 693 -40.54 46.94 -21.30
CA LEU A 693 -41.46 46.26 -20.39
C LEU A 693 -42.25 47.24 -19.52
N LYS A 694 -41.63 48.33 -19.07
CA LYS A 694 -42.28 49.39 -18.29
C LYS A 694 -43.16 50.32 -19.16
N GLY A 695 -43.04 50.27 -20.48
CA GLY A 695 -43.84 51.10 -21.40
C GLY A 695 -43.40 52.57 -21.46
N VAL A 696 -42.13 52.88 -21.16
CA VAL A 696 -41.60 54.25 -21.22
C VAL A 696 -41.63 54.77 -22.65
N ARG A 697 -42.06 56.03 -22.86
CA ARG A 697 -42.16 56.63 -24.21
C ARG A 697 -40.78 56.72 -24.85
N LYS A 698 -40.69 56.48 -26.15
CA LYS A 698 -39.41 56.52 -26.91
C LYS A 698 -38.63 57.84 -26.76
N GLN A 699 -39.32 58.96 -26.54
CA GLN A 699 -38.69 60.26 -26.29
C GLN A 699 -37.94 60.31 -24.96
N ASP A 700 -38.49 59.70 -23.91
CA ASP A 700 -37.91 59.69 -22.55
C ASP A 700 -36.84 58.58 -22.39
N GLN A 701 -36.89 57.54 -23.23
CA GLN A 701 -35.91 56.46 -23.24
C GLN A 701 -34.49 56.95 -23.59
N ALA A 702 -34.34 57.90 -24.52
CA ALA A 702 -33.04 58.41 -24.92
C ALA A 702 -32.29 59.05 -23.75
N HIS A 703 -33.00 59.86 -22.95
CA HIS A 703 -32.46 60.50 -21.76
C HIS A 703 -32.09 59.49 -20.66
N LEU A 704 -32.94 58.47 -20.43
CA LEU A 704 -32.66 57.43 -19.44
C LEU A 704 -31.46 56.54 -19.83
N ILE A 705 -31.27 56.27 -21.12
CA ILE A 705 -30.10 55.52 -21.63
C ILE A 705 -28.82 56.34 -21.45
N GLU A 706 -28.87 57.66 -21.68
CA GLU A 706 -27.75 58.56 -21.44
C GLU A 706 -27.38 58.60 -19.94
N LEU A 707 -28.36 58.77 -19.06
CA LEU A 707 -28.15 58.72 -17.60
C LEU A 707 -27.62 57.36 -17.13
N PHE A 708 -28.08 56.26 -17.73
CA PHE A 708 -27.55 54.92 -17.46
C PHE A 708 -26.09 54.78 -17.87
N ASN A 709 -25.70 55.26 -19.06
CA ASN A 709 -24.30 55.26 -19.50
C ASN A 709 -23.40 56.07 -18.56
N ILE A 710 -23.86 57.24 -18.11
CA ILE A 710 -23.14 58.08 -17.14
C ILE A 710 -22.95 57.34 -15.80
N HIS A 711 -23.99 56.70 -15.26
CA HIS A 711 -23.90 55.97 -13.99
C HIS A 711 -23.13 54.64 -14.12
N LYS A 712 -23.14 54.02 -15.30
CA LYS A 712 -22.38 52.81 -15.65
C LYS A 712 -20.88 53.06 -15.67
N GLU A 713 -20.44 54.25 -16.04
CA GLU A 713 -19.01 54.66 -16.06
C GLU A 713 -18.50 55.17 -14.70
N SER A 714 -19.37 55.29 -13.69
CA SER A 714 -18.98 55.68 -12.34
C SER A 714 -18.16 54.57 -11.65
N SER A 715 -17.07 54.96 -10.98
CA SER A 715 -16.11 54.05 -10.31
C SER A 715 -16.73 53.15 -9.23
N ALA A 716 -17.94 53.46 -8.75
CA ALA A 716 -18.69 52.62 -7.81
C ALA A 716 -19.26 51.33 -8.44
N ASN A 717 -19.40 51.28 -9.77
CA ASN A 717 -20.12 50.23 -10.50
C ASN A 717 -19.21 49.28 -11.33
N ASP A 718 -17.89 49.33 -11.11
CA ASP A 718 -16.89 48.47 -11.78
C ASP A 718 -16.95 46.99 -11.43
N LYS A 719 -17.66 46.63 -10.36
CA LYS A 719 -17.83 45.22 -9.92
C LYS A 719 -19.10 44.54 -10.47
N LEU A 720 -19.90 45.22 -11.29
CA LEU A 720 -21.15 44.66 -11.84
C LEU A 720 -20.88 43.69 -13.00
N ALA A 721 -21.74 42.66 -13.13
CA ALA A 721 -21.62 41.65 -14.19
C ALA A 721 -21.86 42.23 -15.59
N GLN A 722 -21.19 41.71 -16.62
CA GLN A 722 -21.39 42.19 -18.01
C GLN A 722 -22.83 41.96 -18.52
N SER A 723 -23.43 40.84 -18.16
CA SER A 723 -24.84 40.50 -18.46
C SER A 723 -25.35 39.51 -17.42
N SER A 724 -26.55 39.73 -16.87
CA SER A 724 -27.12 38.78 -15.91
C SER A 724 -27.49 37.44 -16.59
N PRO A 725 -27.01 36.28 -16.11
CA PRO A 725 -27.33 34.96 -16.67
C PRO A 725 -28.81 34.60 -16.53
N LEU A 726 -29.55 35.32 -15.65
CA LEU A 726 -30.97 35.14 -15.41
C LEU A 726 -31.84 35.76 -16.51
N LEU A 727 -31.46 36.95 -17.03
CA LEU A 727 -32.27 37.71 -18.00
C LEU A 727 -31.86 37.46 -19.45
N THR A 728 -30.58 37.16 -19.71
CA THR A 728 -30.01 37.08 -21.06
C THR A 728 -30.66 35.98 -21.94
N PRO A 729 -30.86 34.73 -21.46
CA PRO A 729 -31.53 33.69 -22.25
C PRO A 729 -33.03 33.95 -22.41
N LEU A 730 -33.68 34.48 -21.37
CA LEU A 730 -35.13 34.71 -21.36
C LEU A 730 -35.54 35.87 -22.26
N MET A 731 -34.68 36.88 -22.42
CA MET A 731 -34.94 38.07 -23.20
C MET A 731 -34.45 38.00 -24.66
N ALA A 732 -33.56 37.07 -25.03
CA ALA A 732 -33.08 36.89 -26.40
C ALA A 732 -34.11 36.24 -27.35
N SER A 733 -35.16 35.62 -26.82
CA SER A 733 -36.17 34.85 -27.56
C SER A 733 -37.11 35.65 -28.46
N SER A 734 -37.01 36.99 -28.51
CA SER A 734 -37.87 37.85 -29.34
C SER A 734 -37.49 37.88 -30.84
N HIS A 735 -36.34 37.31 -31.22
CA HIS A 735 -35.91 37.21 -32.62
C HIS A 735 -35.29 35.84 -32.92
N LEU A 736 -36.12 34.81 -33.16
CA LEU A 736 -35.63 33.60 -33.84
C LEU A 736 -36.68 32.99 -34.76
N SER A 737 -36.88 33.65 -35.91
CA SER A 737 -37.29 32.96 -37.12
C SER A 737 -36.03 32.60 -37.93
N SER A 738 -35.87 31.30 -38.17
CA SER A 738 -35.00 30.66 -39.18
C SER A 738 -33.47 30.57 -38.94
N SER A 739 -33.02 29.31 -39.06
CA SER A 739 -31.67 28.83 -39.42
C SER A 739 -30.65 28.53 -38.30
N GLY A 740 -30.12 27.30 -38.38
CA GLY A 740 -28.69 27.04 -38.23
C GLY A 740 -28.17 26.64 -36.85
N SER A 741 -27.94 25.35 -36.68
CA SER A 741 -27.14 24.71 -35.63
C SER A 741 -25.84 25.44 -35.29
N GLY A 742 -25.55 25.65 -34.00
CA GLY A 742 -24.25 26.10 -33.51
C GLY A 742 -24.27 26.70 -32.10
N SER A 743 -23.85 25.89 -31.11
CA SER A 743 -23.54 26.23 -29.71
C SER A 743 -24.67 26.86 -28.85
N VAL A 744 -25.29 26.05 -27.99
CA VAL A 744 -26.17 26.53 -26.91
C VAL A 744 -25.57 26.09 -25.59
N GLY A 745 -25.22 27.07 -24.75
CA GLY A 745 -24.76 26.86 -23.38
C GLY A 745 -25.84 26.24 -22.49
N LEU A 746 -25.41 25.45 -21.52
CA LEU A 746 -26.15 24.61 -20.57
C LEU A 746 -27.07 25.36 -19.57
N GLY A 747 -27.95 26.24 -20.05
CA GLY A 747 -29.00 26.88 -19.25
C GLY A 747 -30.37 26.30 -19.53
N VAL A 748 -30.83 25.36 -18.70
CA VAL A 748 -32.21 24.82 -18.57
C VAL A 748 -32.90 24.51 -19.90
N MET A 749 -32.78 23.26 -20.36
CA MET A 749 -33.50 22.75 -21.55
C MET A 749 -35.02 22.72 -21.30
N ASN A 750 -35.78 23.09 -22.33
CA ASN A 750 -37.22 22.83 -22.42
C ASN A 750 -37.48 21.31 -22.34
N PRO A 751 -38.43 20.81 -21.51
CA PRO A 751 -38.68 19.38 -21.34
C PRO A 751 -38.99 18.63 -22.66
N THR A 752 -39.62 19.28 -23.63
CA THR A 752 -39.80 18.74 -25.00
C THR A 752 -38.48 18.58 -25.75
N ALA A 753 -37.55 19.53 -25.59
CA ALA A 753 -36.21 19.47 -26.17
C ALA A 753 -35.30 18.48 -25.42
N ALA A 754 -35.50 18.28 -24.11
CA ALA A 754 -34.79 17.28 -23.32
C ALA A 754 -35.21 15.84 -23.69
N LEU A 755 -36.52 15.61 -23.90
CA LEU A 755 -37.06 14.34 -24.38
C LEU A 755 -36.68 14.04 -25.84
N SER A 756 -36.55 15.07 -26.69
CA SER A 756 -36.12 14.96 -28.09
C SER A 756 -34.60 14.81 -28.25
N ALA A 757 -33.79 15.51 -27.45
CA ALA A 757 -32.33 15.40 -27.45
C ALA A 757 -31.84 14.01 -27.00
N ALA A 758 -32.65 13.27 -26.24
CA ALA A 758 -32.40 11.88 -25.87
C ALA A 758 -32.39 10.89 -27.07
N SER A 759 -32.73 11.34 -28.29
CA SER A 759 -32.79 10.49 -29.49
C SER A 759 -31.53 10.51 -30.38
N GLY A 760 -30.61 11.47 -30.20
CA GLY A 760 -29.56 11.73 -31.20
C GLY A 760 -28.11 11.82 -30.70
N ALA A 761 -27.89 12.00 -29.40
CA ALA A 761 -26.56 12.07 -28.81
C ALA A 761 -26.53 11.18 -27.56
N ARG A 762 -25.38 10.53 -27.30
CA ARG A 762 -25.15 9.71 -26.08
C ARG A 762 -25.76 10.41 -24.87
N PHE A 763 -26.82 9.81 -24.33
CA PHE A 763 -27.57 10.28 -23.18
C PHE A 763 -26.61 10.47 -22.00
N ASP A 764 -26.43 11.71 -21.53
CA ASP A 764 -25.58 12.05 -20.38
C ASP A 764 -26.33 11.78 -19.07
N ALA A 765 -26.53 10.50 -18.79
CA ALA A 765 -27.28 9.99 -17.64
C ALA A 765 -26.69 10.47 -16.30
N GLY A 766 -25.36 10.66 -16.24
CA GLY A 766 -24.62 11.02 -15.03
C GLY A 766 -25.02 12.39 -14.48
N SER A 767 -25.12 13.41 -15.33
CA SER A 767 -25.49 14.77 -14.90
C SER A 767 -26.93 14.87 -14.39
N LEU A 768 -27.85 14.09 -14.96
CA LEU A 768 -29.27 14.03 -14.55
C LEU A 768 -29.45 13.19 -13.27
N GLY A 769 -28.76 12.05 -13.17
CA GLY A 769 -28.77 11.20 -11.97
C GLY A 769 -28.20 11.89 -10.73
N GLU A 770 -27.14 12.69 -10.88
CA GLU A 770 -26.54 13.44 -9.77
C GLU A 770 -27.50 14.48 -9.17
N LYS A 771 -28.32 15.13 -10.00
CA LYS A 771 -29.38 16.04 -9.53
C LYS A 771 -30.46 15.29 -8.73
N LEU A 772 -30.81 14.08 -9.14
CA LEU A 772 -31.76 13.22 -8.43
C LEU A 772 -31.19 12.76 -7.06
N LEU A 773 -29.89 12.41 -7.01
CA LEU A 773 -29.19 12.02 -5.78
C LEU A 773 -29.03 13.19 -4.79
N SER A 774 -28.89 14.43 -5.27
CA SER A 774 -28.87 15.62 -4.40
C SER A 774 -30.16 15.76 -3.59
N ALA A 775 -31.32 15.44 -4.19
CA ALA A 775 -32.62 15.47 -3.53
C ALA A 775 -32.78 14.35 -2.47
N ALA A 776 -32.08 13.24 -2.63
CA ALA A 776 -32.07 12.13 -1.66
C ALA A 776 -31.15 12.41 -0.44
N ARG A 777 -30.03 13.11 -0.62
CA ARG A 777 -29.09 13.44 0.48
C ARG A 777 -29.69 14.37 1.54
N ASP A 778 -30.54 15.31 1.16
CA ASP A 778 -31.20 16.24 2.09
C ASP A 778 -32.28 15.57 2.97
N ILE A 779 -32.76 14.38 2.59
CA ILE A 779 -33.71 13.60 3.38
C ILE A 779 -32.99 12.92 4.57
N GLY A 780 -31.69 12.65 4.46
CA GLY A 780 -30.89 11.96 5.48
C GLY A 780 -30.58 12.78 6.73
N THR A 781 -30.81 14.10 6.73
CA THR A 781 -30.46 14.99 7.85
C THR A 781 -31.64 15.34 8.79
N GLY A 782 -32.80 14.71 8.61
CA GLY A 782 -34.03 15.03 9.34
C GLY A 782 -34.41 14.10 10.51
N ALA A 783 -33.69 13.00 10.74
CA ALA A 783 -34.09 11.99 11.72
C ALA A 783 -32.90 11.41 12.50
N ALA A 784 -32.31 12.21 13.40
CA ALA A 784 -31.56 11.69 14.54
C ALA A 784 -31.38 12.80 15.60
N GLY A 785 -32.30 12.86 16.56
CA GLY A 785 -32.21 13.74 17.73
C GLY A 785 -32.72 13.04 18.99
N GLY A 786 -31.79 12.73 19.90
CA GLY A 786 -31.99 12.15 21.25
C GLY A 786 -31.19 10.86 21.40
N THR A 787 -30.01 10.80 22.01
CA THR A 787 -29.55 11.37 23.30
C THR A 787 -28.12 11.89 23.22
N GLY A 788 -27.81 12.94 23.98
CA GLY A 788 -26.54 13.68 23.92
C GLY A 788 -25.60 13.49 25.12
N MET A 789 -24.37 13.99 24.96
CA MET A 789 -23.51 14.76 25.89
C MET A 789 -22.14 14.94 25.18
N GLY A 790 -21.75 16.14 24.74
CA GLY A 790 -21.01 17.16 25.51
C GLY A 790 -19.49 16.86 25.45
N ILE A 791 -18.60 17.70 24.89
CA ILE A 791 -18.15 18.99 25.43
C ILE A 791 -17.33 19.77 24.36
N GLY A 792 -17.71 21.04 24.16
CA GLY A 792 -16.90 22.27 23.99
C GLY A 792 -15.60 22.33 23.17
N ALA A 793 -15.62 23.19 22.14
CA ALA A 793 -14.59 24.22 21.93
C ALA A 793 -15.18 25.40 21.12
N GLY A 794 -14.98 26.62 21.62
CA GLY A 794 -15.42 27.85 20.99
C GLY A 794 -14.27 28.72 20.48
N ALA A 795 -14.70 29.75 19.73
CA ALA A 795 -14.09 31.06 19.46
C ALA A 795 -13.15 31.24 18.23
N GLU A 796 -13.72 31.95 17.23
CA GLU A 796 -13.25 33.19 16.54
C GLU A 796 -11.81 33.25 15.95
N ARG A 797 -11.51 33.81 14.76
CA ARG A 797 -11.99 35.04 14.07
C ARG A 797 -11.29 35.16 12.68
N GLY A 798 -11.94 35.82 11.69
CA GLY A 798 -11.27 36.56 10.58
C GLY A 798 -11.47 36.02 9.15
N GLY A 799 -12.19 36.78 8.29
CA GLY A 799 -12.31 36.53 6.83
C GLY A 799 -11.13 37.12 6.01
N PRO A 800 -11.21 37.28 4.65
CA PRO A 800 -12.37 37.12 3.75
C PRO A 800 -12.13 36.26 2.47
N SER A 801 -13.26 35.93 1.82
CA SER A 801 -13.52 35.62 0.40
C SER A 801 -12.39 35.20 -0.57
N GLY A 802 -12.57 34.04 -1.19
CA GLY A 802 -11.96 33.64 -2.47
C GLY A 802 -12.62 32.36 -3.00
N SER A 803 -13.61 32.51 -3.87
CA SER A 803 -14.29 31.42 -4.57
C SER A 803 -13.53 31.04 -5.84
N GLU A 804 -13.05 29.81 -5.93
CA GLU A 804 -12.85 29.07 -7.20
C GLU A 804 -12.46 27.62 -6.89
N LYS A 805 -13.42 26.70 -6.95
CA LYS A 805 -13.16 25.26 -7.07
C LYS A 805 -13.00 24.95 -8.55
N ALA A 806 -11.76 25.00 -9.02
CA ALA A 806 -11.39 24.49 -10.33
C ALA A 806 -11.41 22.94 -10.32
N THR A 807 -12.02 22.41 -11.36
CA THR A 807 -12.11 21.00 -11.77
C THR A 807 -10.73 20.43 -12.09
N ILE A 808 -10.19 19.57 -11.21
CA ILE A 808 -8.99 18.76 -11.49
C ILE A 808 -9.47 17.37 -11.92
N ASN A 809 -9.82 17.22 -13.20
CA ASN A 809 -9.77 15.90 -13.86
C ASN A 809 -9.87 16.00 -15.39
N GLU A 810 -8.89 16.64 -16.04
CA GLU A 810 -8.84 16.63 -17.51
C GLU A 810 -7.43 16.55 -18.12
N ASN A 811 -6.45 16.01 -17.39
CA ASN A 811 -5.07 15.82 -17.91
C ASN A 811 -4.52 14.39 -17.74
N LEU A 812 -5.38 13.38 -17.78
CA LEU A 812 -4.98 11.97 -17.83
C LEU A 812 -5.63 11.23 -19.00
N ARG A 813 -5.53 11.82 -20.19
CA ARG A 813 -5.69 11.13 -21.49
C ARG A 813 -4.76 11.75 -22.53
N ASN A 814 -3.47 11.43 -22.45
CA ASN A 814 -2.53 11.58 -23.58
C ASN A 814 -1.17 10.88 -23.35
N PHE A 815 -1.19 9.63 -22.88
CA PHE A 815 -0.01 8.76 -22.91
C PHE A 815 -0.40 7.37 -23.42
N GLY A 816 -0.54 7.27 -24.74
CA GLY A 816 -1.02 6.04 -25.37
C GLY A 816 -0.80 6.00 -26.88
N LYS A 817 0.31 6.55 -27.38
CA LYS A 817 0.77 6.37 -28.77
C LYS A 817 2.28 6.67 -28.87
N PHE A 818 3.17 5.75 -28.50
CA PHE A 818 4.59 5.89 -28.90
C PHE A 818 5.45 4.61 -28.90
N PHE A 819 4.85 3.41 -29.00
CA PHE A 819 5.64 2.17 -29.20
C PHE A 819 5.03 1.25 -30.27
N LYS A 820 5.41 1.47 -31.53
CA LYS A 820 5.68 0.41 -32.53
C LYS A 820 6.18 1.02 -33.86
N LYS A 821 7.15 0.32 -34.47
CA LYS A 821 7.85 0.57 -35.77
C LYS A 821 8.99 1.59 -35.69
N ASP A 822 10.21 1.36 -36.17
CA ASP A 822 10.82 0.32 -37.01
C ASP A 822 12.32 0.23 -36.65
N PHE A 823 12.92 -0.98 -36.60
CA PHE A 823 14.37 -1.15 -36.74
C PHE A 823 14.65 -2.41 -37.58
N GLY A 824 14.82 -2.19 -38.88
CA GLY A 824 15.52 -3.07 -39.80
C GLY A 824 16.87 -2.44 -40.12
N GLY A 825 17.95 -3.20 -39.98
CA GLY A 825 19.32 -2.71 -40.14
C GLY A 825 19.77 -2.54 -41.59
N LEU A 826 20.87 -1.80 -41.78
CA LEU A 826 22.08 -2.19 -42.50
C LEU A 826 23.12 -1.06 -42.38
N GLY A 827 24.40 -1.42 -42.26
CA GLY A 827 25.48 -0.51 -41.85
C GLY A 827 26.23 0.25 -42.95
N ALA A 828 27.18 1.08 -42.49
CA ALA A 828 28.41 1.55 -43.15
C ALA A 828 29.22 2.32 -42.09
N ARG A 829 30.36 1.83 -41.59
CA ARG A 829 31.75 1.97 -42.09
C ARG A 829 32.35 3.40 -42.04
N PHE A 830 33.38 3.51 -41.17
CA PHE A 830 34.75 4.03 -41.38
C PHE A 830 35.14 5.52 -41.20
N GLY A 831 36.22 5.69 -40.41
CA GLY A 831 37.22 6.78 -40.42
C GLY A 831 37.27 7.55 -39.09
N LYS A 832 38.22 7.41 -38.15
CA LYS A 832 39.71 7.32 -38.10
C LYS A 832 40.47 8.60 -38.47
N ARG A 833 41.11 9.23 -37.46
CA ARG A 833 42.47 9.87 -37.40
C ARG A 833 42.62 10.56 -36.04
N ASP A 834 43.52 10.19 -35.12
CA ASP A 834 45.00 10.20 -35.03
C ASP A 834 45.66 11.56 -34.69
N GLY A 835 46.49 11.54 -33.63
CA GLY A 835 47.54 12.52 -33.24
C GLY A 835 47.17 13.36 -32.01
N SER A 836 47.94 13.50 -30.92
CA SER A 836 49.39 13.35 -30.69
C SER A 836 49.72 13.35 -29.20
N VAL A 837 50.82 12.69 -28.82
CA VAL A 837 51.42 12.68 -27.48
C VAL A 837 52.29 13.92 -27.27
N GLY A 838 52.21 14.52 -26.08
CA GLY A 838 53.19 15.47 -25.53
C GLY A 838 53.20 15.33 -24.01
N ALA A 839 54.38 15.07 -23.44
CA ALA A 839 54.61 14.92 -22.01
C ALA A 839 55.37 16.15 -21.48
N GLU A 840 54.95 16.70 -20.34
CA GLU A 840 55.78 17.48 -19.41
C GLU A 840 55.32 17.20 -17.97
N GLU A 841 56.28 16.92 -17.09
CA GLU A 841 56.11 16.59 -15.67
C GLU A 841 56.19 17.82 -14.77
N GLY A 842 55.38 17.85 -13.69
CA GLY A 842 55.62 18.60 -12.45
C GLY A 842 54.34 18.91 -11.65
N PRO A 843 54.47 19.10 -10.32
CA PRO A 843 54.22 18.11 -9.27
C PRO A 843 52.73 17.76 -9.07
N THR A 844 52.46 16.50 -8.73
CA THR A 844 51.11 15.93 -8.54
C THR A 844 50.38 16.47 -7.31
N THR A 845 49.50 17.45 -7.54
CA THR A 845 48.23 17.58 -6.82
C THR A 845 47.21 16.65 -7.48
N TYR A 846 46.74 15.64 -6.76
CA TYR A 846 45.67 14.77 -7.26
C TYR A 846 44.33 15.51 -7.11
N ASN A 847 43.82 16.05 -8.21
CA ASN A 847 42.42 16.47 -8.31
C ASN A 847 41.58 15.21 -8.46
N THR A 848 40.84 14.84 -7.43
CA THR A 848 39.88 13.74 -7.47
C THR A 848 38.48 14.28 -7.78
N ARG A 849 37.90 13.73 -8.85
CA ARG A 849 36.48 13.87 -9.26
C ARG A 849 35.57 13.14 -8.23
N PRO A 850 34.22 13.08 -8.39
CA PRO A 850 33.27 13.05 -7.27
C PRO A 850 33.60 12.00 -6.21
N LEU A 851 33.60 12.45 -4.95
CA LEU A 851 33.85 11.62 -3.78
C LEU A 851 32.56 10.93 -3.37
N VAL A 852 32.50 9.62 -3.52
CA VAL A 852 31.41 8.81 -2.96
C VAL A 852 31.92 8.22 -1.65
N VAL A 853 31.20 8.44 -0.55
CA VAL A 853 31.48 7.77 0.73
C VAL A 853 30.37 6.76 1.02
N PRO A 854 30.37 5.59 0.38
CA PRO A 854 29.35 4.60 0.62
C PRO A 854 29.78 3.61 1.69
N ARG A 855 28.79 3.20 2.47
CA ARG A 855 28.89 2.01 3.30
C ARG A 855 28.00 0.89 2.78
N GLU A 856 26.95 1.18 2.01
CA GLU A 856 25.92 0.21 1.61
C GLU A 856 25.59 0.22 0.10
N MET A 857 26.44 0.81 -0.74
CA MET A 857 26.07 1.06 -2.13
C MET A 857 27.24 1.17 -3.10
N TYR A 858 27.04 0.61 -4.28
CA TYR A 858 27.92 0.70 -5.43
C TYR A 858 27.16 1.43 -6.53
N VAL A 859 27.70 2.56 -6.98
CA VAL A 859 27.04 3.41 -7.97
C VAL A 859 27.87 3.45 -9.24
N LEU A 860 27.20 3.23 -10.38
CA LEU A 860 27.79 3.39 -11.70
C LEU A 860 27.93 4.88 -11.99
N ILE A 861 29.17 5.37 -12.04
CA ILE A 861 29.49 6.70 -12.54
C ILE A 861 30.36 6.47 -13.77
N GLU A 862 29.91 6.92 -14.93
CA GLU A 862 30.81 7.04 -16.09
C GLU A 862 31.75 8.22 -15.79
N ASP A 863 33.06 7.98 -15.87
CA ASP A 863 34.19 8.87 -15.50
C ASP A 863 34.67 8.85 -14.02
N ALA A 864 35.67 8.01 -13.76
CA ALA A 864 36.71 8.11 -12.72
C ALA A 864 36.31 8.74 -11.37
N ALA A 865 35.29 8.21 -10.70
CA ALA A 865 34.91 8.57 -9.34
C ALA A 865 35.76 7.82 -8.29
N VAL A 866 36.01 8.43 -7.13
CA VAL A 866 36.69 7.79 -6.00
C VAL A 866 35.68 7.42 -4.91
N MET A 867 35.71 6.17 -4.48
CA MET A 867 34.74 5.58 -3.56
C MET A 867 35.42 5.04 -2.30
N TYR A 868 35.04 5.55 -1.12
CA TYR A 868 35.56 5.08 0.18
C TYR A 868 34.57 4.14 0.87
N GLU A 869 34.86 2.83 0.85
CA GLU A 869 33.94 1.80 1.38
C GLU A 869 34.00 1.62 2.91
N GLY A 870 34.99 2.20 3.58
CA GLY A 870 35.21 2.12 5.03
C GLY A 870 35.86 0.81 5.50
N PHE A 871 36.81 0.91 6.43
CA PHE A 871 37.43 -0.25 7.09
C PHE A 871 36.80 -0.45 8.47
N MET A 872 35.74 -1.26 8.57
CA MET A 872 35.03 -1.55 9.83
C MET A 872 34.43 -0.33 10.55
N ALA A 873 34.18 0.78 9.83
CA ALA A 873 33.48 1.96 10.37
C ALA A 873 32.18 1.53 11.07
N ASN A 874 31.86 2.06 12.26
CA ASN A 874 30.68 1.71 13.07
C ASN A 874 30.45 0.18 13.30
N GLY A 875 31.49 -0.64 13.27
CA GLY A 875 31.41 -2.08 13.57
C GLY A 875 30.78 -2.95 12.47
N THR A 876 30.73 -2.47 11.22
CA THR A 876 30.25 -3.23 10.06
C THR A 876 31.31 -3.20 8.95
N ALA A 877 31.54 -4.33 8.29
CA ALA A 877 32.53 -4.47 7.23
C ALA A 877 32.18 -3.63 5.98
N ALA A 878 33.16 -3.46 5.10
CA ALA A 878 32.98 -2.83 3.79
C ALA A 878 31.82 -3.47 3.02
N GLY A 879 30.91 -2.67 2.47
CA GLY A 879 29.65 -3.13 1.85
C GLY A 879 28.43 -3.15 2.79
N GLY A 880 28.61 -2.83 4.07
CA GLY A 880 27.53 -2.42 4.96
C GLY A 880 26.63 -3.56 5.41
N GLN A 881 25.40 -3.28 5.85
CA GLN A 881 24.54 -4.31 6.47
C GLN A 881 24.27 -5.51 5.55
N LEU A 882 24.18 -5.30 4.24
CA LEU A 882 23.95 -6.35 3.24
C LEU A 882 25.04 -7.43 3.24
N THR A 883 26.27 -7.12 3.61
CA THR A 883 27.35 -8.13 3.70
C THR A 883 27.17 -9.12 4.85
N THR A 884 26.27 -8.81 5.78
CA THR A 884 25.92 -9.69 6.89
C THR A 884 24.62 -10.45 6.63
N THR A 885 23.88 -10.09 5.59
CA THR A 885 22.64 -10.78 5.19
C THR A 885 22.97 -12.08 4.47
N THR A 886 22.35 -13.18 4.93
CA THR A 886 22.51 -14.49 4.31
C THR A 886 21.81 -14.56 2.96
N GLU A 887 20.50 -14.33 2.85
CA GLU A 887 19.77 -14.47 1.59
C GLU A 887 18.94 -13.23 1.27
N VAL A 888 19.08 -12.70 0.04
CA VAL A 888 18.38 -11.52 -0.47
C VAL A 888 17.43 -11.94 -1.58
N GLU A 889 16.13 -12.04 -1.28
CA GLU A 889 15.09 -12.41 -2.26
C GLU A 889 14.45 -11.20 -2.96
N ASN A 890 14.59 -10.01 -2.39
CA ASN A 890 13.87 -8.79 -2.82
C ASN A 890 14.71 -7.87 -3.74
N TYR A 891 15.77 -8.37 -4.36
CA TYR A 891 16.58 -7.63 -5.33
C TYR A 891 16.27 -8.09 -6.76
N PRO A 892 15.61 -7.26 -7.61
CA PRO A 892 15.27 -7.63 -8.98
C PRO A 892 16.49 -8.02 -9.80
N GLY A 893 16.37 -9.08 -10.60
CA GLY A 893 17.47 -9.64 -11.41
C GLY A 893 18.00 -10.98 -10.89
N PHE A 894 17.66 -11.36 -9.65
CA PHE A 894 18.05 -12.65 -9.05
C PHE A 894 16.80 -13.47 -8.70
N PRO A 895 16.21 -14.23 -9.65
CA PRO A 895 14.93 -14.93 -9.45
C PRO A 895 14.97 -16.05 -8.40
N LYS A 896 16.15 -16.46 -7.95
CA LYS A 896 16.36 -17.46 -6.89
C LYS A 896 16.86 -16.83 -5.58
N GLY A 897 16.84 -15.50 -5.48
CA GLY A 897 17.61 -14.79 -4.46
C GLY A 897 19.12 -14.84 -4.73
N ILE A 898 19.87 -14.06 -3.95
CA ILE A 898 21.34 -14.02 -3.98
C ILE A 898 21.87 -13.82 -2.56
N MET A 899 23.06 -14.34 -2.27
CA MET A 899 23.71 -14.08 -0.99
C MET A 899 24.06 -12.58 -0.87
N GLY A 900 23.84 -11.96 0.30
CA GLY A 900 24.11 -10.53 0.47
C GLY A 900 25.56 -10.14 0.17
N GLN A 901 26.53 -10.98 0.59
CA GLN A 901 27.95 -10.83 0.25
C GLN A 901 28.19 -10.90 -1.25
N GLU A 902 27.64 -11.92 -1.92
CA GLU A 902 27.81 -12.12 -3.36
C GLU A 902 27.20 -10.97 -4.17
N LEU A 903 26.08 -10.42 -3.72
CA LEU A 903 25.48 -9.24 -4.33
C LEU A 903 26.41 -8.02 -4.23
N MET A 904 27.00 -7.78 -3.05
CA MET A 904 27.95 -6.67 -2.86
C MET A 904 29.24 -6.88 -3.66
N ASP A 905 29.78 -8.09 -3.73
CA ASP A 905 30.96 -8.40 -4.54
C ASP A 905 30.67 -8.19 -6.04
N ASN A 906 29.51 -8.61 -6.52
CA ASN A 906 29.09 -8.40 -7.91
C ASN A 906 28.96 -6.90 -8.23
N MET A 907 28.38 -6.13 -7.32
CA MET A 907 28.25 -4.68 -7.48
C MET A 907 29.61 -3.94 -7.40
N ARG A 908 30.53 -4.43 -6.56
CA ARG A 908 31.92 -3.96 -6.49
C ARG A 908 32.62 -4.16 -7.81
N ALA A 909 32.63 -5.39 -8.31
CA ALA A 909 33.25 -5.75 -9.58
C ALA A 909 32.62 -4.96 -10.75
N GLN A 910 31.32 -4.68 -10.67
CA GLN A 910 30.65 -3.83 -11.65
C GLN A 910 31.18 -2.40 -11.59
N SER A 911 31.29 -1.78 -10.41
CA SER A 911 31.77 -0.40 -10.25
C SER A 911 33.23 -0.26 -10.71
N GLU A 912 34.10 -1.19 -10.32
CA GLU A 912 35.50 -1.24 -10.76
C GLU A 912 35.61 -1.35 -12.29
N ARG A 913 34.74 -2.16 -12.92
CA ARG A 913 34.69 -2.32 -14.38
C ARG A 913 34.33 -1.03 -15.12
N PHE A 914 33.51 -0.16 -14.52
CA PHE A 914 33.14 1.14 -15.10
C PHE A 914 34.11 2.28 -14.74
N GLY A 915 35.21 1.97 -14.03
CA GLY A 915 36.31 2.90 -13.79
C GLY A 915 36.26 3.63 -12.45
N THR A 916 35.38 3.21 -11.52
CA THR A 916 35.38 3.72 -10.14
C THR A 916 36.59 3.18 -9.38
N GLU A 917 37.37 4.07 -8.75
CA GLU A 917 38.45 3.70 -7.84
C GLU A 917 37.89 3.45 -6.45
N ILE A 918 38.04 2.22 -5.94
CA ILE A 918 37.51 1.82 -4.63
C ILE A 918 38.65 1.74 -3.62
N ILE A 919 38.58 2.58 -2.58
CA ILE A 919 39.58 2.66 -1.51
C ILE A 919 38.96 2.12 -0.21
N THR A 920 39.56 1.06 0.33
CA THR A 920 39.16 0.49 1.63
C THR A 920 39.76 1.28 2.79
N ASP A 921 39.25 2.49 3.02
CA ASP A 921 39.64 3.37 4.12
C ASP A 921 38.41 4.13 4.66
N THR A 922 38.43 4.54 5.91
CA THR A 922 37.34 5.27 6.57
C THR A 922 37.61 6.76 6.53
N VAL A 923 36.65 7.56 6.03
CA VAL A 923 36.73 9.02 6.11
C VAL A 923 36.46 9.46 7.56
N THR A 924 37.47 10.05 8.21
CA THR A 924 37.41 10.44 9.63
C THR A 924 36.89 11.85 9.82
N LYS A 925 37.22 12.75 8.89
CA LYS A 925 36.82 14.16 8.94
C LYS A 925 36.44 14.66 7.56
N LEU A 926 35.35 15.42 7.48
CA LEU A 926 34.84 16.07 6.28
C LEU A 926 34.50 17.52 6.64
N ASP A 927 35.03 18.47 5.87
CA ASP A 927 34.79 19.90 6.02
C ASP A 927 34.05 20.43 4.78
N LEU A 928 32.79 20.82 4.99
CA LEU A 928 31.89 21.32 3.96
C LEU A 928 31.83 22.86 3.90
N SER A 929 32.65 23.57 4.68
CA SER A 929 32.58 25.03 4.81
C SER A 929 33.15 25.81 3.62
N SER A 930 34.03 25.19 2.83
CA SER A 930 34.69 25.81 1.68
C SER A 930 34.83 24.80 0.53
N ARG A 931 34.88 25.31 -0.71
CA ARG A 931 35.02 24.51 -1.93
C ARG A 931 36.39 24.77 -2.57
N PRO A 932 37.10 23.75 -3.07
CA PRO A 932 36.75 22.32 -3.04
C PRO A 932 36.71 21.76 -1.62
N PHE A 933 35.78 20.83 -1.36
CA PHE A 933 35.54 20.27 -0.03
C PHE A 933 36.76 19.48 0.45
N LYS A 934 37.06 19.52 1.74
CA LYS A 934 38.26 18.89 2.29
C LYS A 934 37.91 17.70 3.15
N TYR A 935 38.68 16.61 3.04
CA TYR A 935 38.50 15.43 3.87
C TYR A 935 39.83 14.76 4.23
N SER A 936 39.83 13.99 5.31
CA SER A 936 40.96 13.16 5.76
C SER A 936 40.50 11.75 6.05
N THR A 937 41.40 10.77 5.89
CA THR A 937 41.09 9.35 6.10
C THR A 937 41.68 8.81 7.40
N GLU A 938 41.42 7.56 7.73
CA GLU A 938 41.88 6.93 8.97
C GLU A 938 43.35 6.50 8.86
N PHE A 939 43.76 5.98 7.69
CA PHE A 939 45.15 5.57 7.47
C PHE A 939 46.09 6.76 7.19
N SER A 940 45.57 7.90 6.72
CA SER A 940 46.32 9.13 6.46
C SER A 940 45.66 10.37 7.12
N PRO A 941 45.65 10.48 8.46
CA PRO A 941 44.97 11.58 9.15
C PRO A 941 45.68 12.95 8.99
N GLU A 942 46.96 12.96 8.61
CA GLU A 942 47.73 14.18 8.35
C GLU A 942 47.63 14.67 6.91
N GLU A 943 47.09 13.85 6.00
CA GLU A 943 46.93 14.18 4.59
C GLU A 943 45.53 14.74 4.34
N THR A 944 45.44 15.90 3.68
CA THR A 944 44.17 16.54 3.36
C THR A 944 43.88 16.38 1.88
N HIS A 945 42.82 15.63 1.57
CA HIS A 945 42.32 15.44 0.22
C HIS A 945 41.21 16.46 -0.09
N THR A 946 40.93 16.66 -1.39
CA THR A 946 39.92 17.60 -1.87
C THR A 946 38.93 16.94 -2.82
N ALA A 947 37.66 17.35 -2.78
CA ALA A 947 36.62 16.88 -3.67
C ALA A 947 35.69 18.02 -4.13
N ASP A 948 35.35 18.04 -5.42
CA ASP A 948 34.44 19.06 -5.99
C ASP A 948 32.97 18.78 -5.66
N ALA A 949 32.58 17.51 -5.58
CA ALA A 949 31.27 17.04 -5.16
C ALA A 949 31.38 15.84 -4.22
N VAL A 950 30.44 15.71 -3.28
CA VAL A 950 30.42 14.65 -2.27
C VAL A 950 29.05 13.95 -2.23
N VAL A 951 29.04 12.63 -2.32
CA VAL A 951 27.85 11.79 -2.11
C VAL A 951 27.99 11.04 -0.78
N ILE A 952 27.07 11.32 0.15
CA ILE A 952 27.02 10.70 1.47
C ILE A 952 26.10 9.48 1.41
N ALA A 953 26.67 8.29 1.57
CA ALA A 953 25.93 7.02 1.57
C ALA A 953 26.37 6.13 2.76
N THR A 954 26.53 6.73 3.94
CA THR A 954 27.06 6.10 5.16
C THR A 954 26.10 5.12 5.85
N GLY A 955 24.85 5.04 5.38
CA GLY A 955 23.83 4.10 5.85
C GLY A 955 23.26 4.43 7.23
N ALA A 956 22.53 3.47 7.79
CA ALA A 956 22.01 3.52 9.16
C ALA A 956 22.38 2.23 9.92
N SER A 957 22.21 2.21 11.24
CA SER A 957 22.44 1.02 12.06
C SER A 957 21.25 0.77 12.97
N ALA A 958 20.77 -0.47 13.00
CA ALA A 958 19.64 -0.84 13.85
C ALA A 958 20.00 -0.69 15.33
N ARG A 959 19.09 -0.13 16.12
CA ARG A 959 19.25 -0.06 17.57
C ARG A 959 19.17 -1.45 18.17
N ARG A 960 20.10 -1.76 19.07
CA ARG A 960 20.18 -3.05 19.79
C ARG A 960 19.76 -2.91 21.24
N LEU A 961 19.32 -4.02 21.85
CA LEU A 961 18.88 -4.05 23.25
C LEU A 961 19.96 -4.58 24.21
N ASN A 962 21.04 -5.13 23.67
CA ASN A 962 22.15 -5.77 24.38
C ASN A 962 21.67 -6.87 25.33
N LEU A 963 20.76 -7.73 24.86
CA LEU A 963 20.27 -8.87 25.62
C LEU A 963 21.35 -9.96 25.73
N PRO A 964 21.49 -10.64 26.88
CA PRO A 964 22.29 -11.85 26.97
C PRO A 964 21.83 -12.88 25.92
N GLY A 965 22.75 -13.30 25.04
CA GLY A 965 22.50 -14.18 23.90
C GLY A 965 22.30 -13.47 22.56
N GLU A 966 22.10 -12.15 22.54
CA GLU A 966 21.83 -11.38 21.32
C GLU A 966 22.95 -11.51 20.27
N ASP A 967 24.22 -11.34 20.65
CA ASP A 967 25.36 -11.44 19.73
C ASP A 967 25.52 -12.83 19.09
N LYS A 968 25.06 -13.88 19.79
CA LYS A 968 25.16 -15.26 19.31
C LYS A 968 24.07 -15.60 18.30
N TYR A 969 22.87 -15.06 18.49
CA TYR A 969 21.68 -15.35 17.68
C TYR A 969 21.33 -14.21 16.70
N TRP A 970 22.14 -13.15 16.64
CA TRP A 970 22.04 -12.12 15.61
C TRP A 970 22.15 -12.77 14.22
N GLN A 971 21.16 -12.52 13.35
CA GLN A 971 21.01 -13.16 12.04
C GLN A 971 20.80 -14.68 12.06
N ASN A 972 20.76 -15.31 13.24
CA ASN A 972 20.46 -16.71 13.49
C ASN A 972 19.20 -16.86 14.37
N GLY A 973 18.17 -16.06 14.03
CA GLY A 973 16.90 -16.00 14.75
C GLY A 973 16.53 -14.60 15.25
N ILE A 974 17.47 -13.67 15.34
CA ILE A 974 17.21 -12.26 15.64
C ILE A 974 17.42 -11.42 14.37
N SER A 975 16.45 -10.56 14.04
CA SER A 975 16.51 -9.62 12.91
C SER A 975 16.02 -8.23 13.32
N ALA A 976 16.46 -7.20 12.60
CA ALA A 976 15.97 -5.83 12.73
C ALA A 976 15.15 -5.35 11.51
N CYS A 977 14.95 -6.21 10.51
CA CYS A 977 14.13 -5.91 9.32
C CYS A 977 13.14 -7.04 9.04
N ALA A 978 11.89 -6.88 9.48
CA ALA A 978 10.83 -7.85 9.22
C ALA A 978 10.52 -8.04 7.72
N VAL A 979 10.67 -6.99 6.90
CA VAL A 979 10.38 -7.04 5.47
C VAL A 979 11.45 -7.81 4.69
N CYS A 980 12.71 -7.67 5.09
CA CYS A 980 13.85 -8.31 4.46
C CYS A 980 13.91 -9.80 4.82
N ASP A 981 13.81 -10.10 6.12
CA ASP A 981 14.11 -11.45 6.63
C ASP A 981 12.86 -12.26 6.96
N GLY A 982 11.68 -11.63 7.06
CA GLY A 982 10.45 -12.28 7.52
C GLY A 982 9.94 -13.42 6.63
N ALA A 983 10.40 -13.47 5.37
CA ALA A 983 10.09 -14.53 4.42
C ALA A 983 11.03 -15.75 4.52
N LEU A 984 12.16 -15.62 5.23
CA LEU A 984 13.16 -16.69 5.30
C LEU A 984 12.55 -18.01 5.81
N PRO A 985 12.97 -19.17 5.28
CA PRO A 985 12.40 -20.47 5.64
C PRO A 985 12.39 -20.76 7.16
N ILE A 986 13.36 -20.20 7.90
CA ILE A 986 13.50 -20.37 9.34
C ILE A 986 12.34 -19.76 10.16
N PHE A 987 11.63 -18.76 9.62
CA PHE A 987 10.54 -18.05 10.31
C PHE A 987 9.15 -18.47 9.85
N ARG A 988 9.04 -19.30 8.80
CA ARG A 988 7.78 -19.69 8.19
C ARG A 988 7.00 -20.69 9.06
N ASN A 989 5.72 -20.40 9.29
CA ASN A 989 4.83 -21.15 10.18
C ASN A 989 5.36 -21.32 11.62
N LYS A 990 6.20 -20.40 12.10
CA LYS A 990 6.74 -20.39 13.46
C LYS A 990 6.21 -19.21 14.30
N PRO A 991 6.21 -19.31 15.64
CA PRO A 991 5.92 -18.19 16.52
C PRO A 991 7.05 -17.15 16.48
N LEU A 992 6.71 -15.91 16.12
CA LEU A 992 7.64 -14.79 16.02
C LEU A 992 7.30 -13.70 17.04
N TYR A 993 8.32 -13.05 17.56
CA TYR A 993 8.20 -11.96 18.53
C TYR A 993 8.70 -10.66 17.92
N VAL A 994 7.97 -9.57 18.16
CA VAL A 994 8.36 -8.22 17.73
C VAL A 994 8.51 -7.35 18.98
N ILE A 995 9.64 -6.65 19.13
CA ILE A 995 9.82 -5.67 20.20
C ILE A 995 9.63 -4.27 19.64
N GLY A 996 8.60 -3.58 20.13
CA GLY A 996 8.29 -2.21 19.72
C GLY A 996 6.84 -1.86 19.99
N GLY A 997 6.53 -0.55 19.99
CA GLY A 997 5.15 -0.07 20.22
C GLY A 997 4.73 1.11 19.35
N GLY A 998 5.56 1.52 18.37
CA GLY A 998 5.25 2.58 17.41
C GLY A 998 4.59 2.06 16.14
N ASP A 999 4.35 2.95 15.16
CA ASP A 999 3.75 2.58 13.88
C ASP A 999 4.58 1.52 13.13
N SER A 1000 5.91 1.66 13.11
CA SER A 1000 6.81 0.67 12.49
C SER A 1000 6.62 -0.73 13.08
N ALA A 1001 6.49 -0.84 14.41
CA ALA A 1001 6.28 -2.12 15.07
C ALA A 1001 4.92 -2.75 14.70
N ALA A 1002 3.88 -1.93 14.54
CA ALA A 1002 2.57 -2.41 14.13
C ALA A 1002 2.55 -2.85 12.65
N GLU A 1003 3.24 -2.12 11.77
CA GLU A 1003 3.38 -2.47 10.35
C GLU A 1003 4.21 -3.75 10.16
N GLU A 1004 5.38 -3.84 10.81
CA GLU A 1004 6.25 -5.02 10.76
C GLU A 1004 5.57 -6.26 11.34
N ALA A 1005 4.90 -6.12 12.50
CA ALA A 1005 4.15 -7.23 13.08
C ALA A 1005 3.02 -7.69 12.15
N THR A 1006 2.29 -6.76 11.53
CA THR A 1006 1.23 -7.09 10.56
C THR A 1006 1.79 -7.71 9.28
N PHE A 1007 3.01 -7.34 8.87
CA PHE A 1007 3.67 -7.97 7.73
C PHE A 1007 4.07 -9.42 8.02
N LEU A 1008 4.64 -9.68 9.19
CA LEU A 1008 5.10 -11.01 9.60
C LEU A 1008 3.96 -12.03 9.72
N THR A 1009 2.71 -11.62 9.96
CA THR A 1009 1.55 -12.54 10.05
C THR A 1009 1.27 -13.30 8.74
N LYS A 1010 1.80 -12.82 7.61
CA LYS A 1010 1.74 -13.51 6.30
C LYS A 1010 2.53 -14.82 6.32
N TYR A 1011 3.62 -14.87 7.07
CA TYR A 1011 4.57 -15.99 7.09
C TYR A 1011 4.55 -16.77 8.41
N ALA A 1012 4.36 -16.08 9.54
CA ALA A 1012 4.35 -16.65 10.88
C ALA A 1012 3.08 -17.45 11.18
N SER A 1013 3.17 -18.40 12.12
CA SER A 1013 1.97 -19.03 12.70
C SER A 1013 1.26 -18.08 13.67
N LYS A 1014 2.04 -17.34 14.47
CA LYS A 1014 1.57 -16.34 15.42
C LYS A 1014 2.64 -15.25 15.62
N VAL A 1015 2.24 -14.00 15.73
CA VAL A 1015 3.13 -12.86 15.98
C VAL A 1015 2.78 -12.23 17.32
N VAL A 1016 3.76 -12.14 18.23
CA VAL A 1016 3.57 -11.54 19.56
C VAL A 1016 4.37 -10.24 19.65
N VAL A 1017 3.69 -9.12 19.90
CA VAL A 1017 4.31 -7.79 20.03
C VAL A 1017 4.52 -7.47 21.51
N LEU A 1018 5.78 -7.31 21.91
CA LEU A 1018 6.16 -6.94 23.28
C LEU A 1018 6.26 -5.42 23.42
N VAL A 1019 5.38 -4.87 24.27
CA VAL A 1019 5.32 -3.43 24.55
C VAL A 1019 5.66 -3.21 26.01
N ARG A 1020 6.68 -2.39 26.30
CA ARG A 1020 7.15 -2.14 27.67
C ARG A 1020 6.14 -1.37 28.55
N ARG A 1021 5.23 -0.64 27.93
CA ARG A 1021 4.17 0.17 28.57
C ARG A 1021 2.81 -0.51 28.39
N ASP A 1022 1.80 0.05 29.05
CA ASP A 1022 0.39 -0.33 28.95
C ASP A 1022 -0.32 0.27 27.72
N VAL A 1023 0.38 1.07 26.90
CA VAL A 1023 -0.19 1.78 25.74
C VAL A 1023 0.72 1.62 24.51
N LEU A 1024 0.10 1.45 23.33
CA LEU A 1024 0.77 1.54 22.03
C LEU A 1024 0.97 3.01 21.64
N ARG A 1025 2.20 3.36 21.22
CA ARG A 1025 2.53 4.68 20.63
C ARG A 1025 2.07 4.80 19.17
N ALA A 1026 1.78 3.69 18.51
CA ALA A 1026 1.26 3.64 17.15
C ALA A 1026 0.00 4.52 16.99
N SER A 1027 -0.18 5.07 15.79
CA SER A 1027 -1.39 5.76 15.35
C SER A 1027 -2.64 4.91 15.60
N LYS A 1028 -3.77 5.57 15.89
CA LYS A 1028 -5.03 4.88 16.22
C LYS A 1028 -5.43 3.84 15.17
N THR A 1029 -5.22 4.16 13.90
CA THR A 1029 -5.53 3.27 12.76
C THR A 1029 -4.63 2.03 12.76
N MET A 1030 -3.32 2.18 12.98
CA MET A 1030 -2.39 1.05 13.01
C MET A 1030 -2.57 0.18 14.25
N ALA A 1031 -2.77 0.80 15.42
CA ALA A 1031 -3.06 0.08 16.65
C ALA A 1031 -4.36 -0.76 16.51
N HIS A 1032 -5.42 -0.19 15.94
CA HIS A 1032 -6.68 -0.90 15.70
C HIS A 1032 -6.52 -2.06 14.70
N ARG A 1033 -5.69 -1.88 13.65
CA ARG A 1033 -5.39 -2.94 12.68
C ARG A 1033 -4.64 -4.10 13.31
N LEU A 1034 -3.62 -3.81 14.13
CA LEU A 1034 -2.82 -4.83 14.82
C LEU A 1034 -3.65 -5.61 15.83
N LEU A 1035 -4.46 -4.93 16.65
CA LEU A 1035 -5.27 -5.55 17.71
C LEU A 1035 -6.40 -6.45 17.15
N ASN A 1036 -6.92 -6.15 15.96
CA ASN A 1036 -7.98 -6.94 15.33
C ASN A 1036 -7.46 -8.10 14.45
N HIS A 1037 -6.15 -8.24 14.29
CA HIS A 1037 -5.59 -9.26 13.41
C HIS A 1037 -5.54 -10.63 14.12
N PRO A 1038 -6.14 -11.71 13.56
CA PRO A 1038 -6.33 -12.98 14.28
C PRO A 1038 -5.04 -13.73 14.62
N LYS A 1039 -3.94 -13.43 13.91
CA LYS A 1039 -2.61 -14.01 14.16
C LYS A 1039 -1.67 -13.13 14.99
N ALA A 1040 -2.10 -11.92 15.38
CA ALA A 1040 -1.28 -10.98 16.16
C ALA A 1040 -1.77 -10.89 17.61
N GLU A 1041 -0.85 -10.94 18.57
CA GLU A 1041 -1.13 -10.74 19.99
C GLU A 1041 -0.23 -9.62 20.51
N VAL A 1042 -0.79 -8.64 21.22
CA VAL A 1042 -0.01 -7.57 21.85
C VAL A 1042 0.10 -7.83 23.34
N ARG A 1043 1.33 -8.02 23.85
CA ARG A 1043 1.63 -8.15 25.27
C ARG A 1043 2.15 -6.82 25.82
N PHE A 1044 1.28 -6.14 26.53
CA PHE A 1044 1.60 -4.93 27.28
C PHE A 1044 2.44 -5.22 28.52
N THR A 1045 3.09 -4.18 29.05
CA THR A 1045 3.96 -4.25 30.23
C THR A 1045 4.96 -5.41 30.21
N SER A 1046 5.50 -5.73 29.03
CA SER A 1046 6.34 -6.90 28.81
C SER A 1046 7.65 -6.49 28.12
N SER A 1047 8.77 -7.06 28.57
CA SER A 1047 10.11 -6.81 28.02
C SER A 1047 10.90 -8.10 27.92
N ALA A 1048 11.64 -8.29 26.83
CA ALA A 1048 12.59 -9.39 26.71
C ALA A 1048 13.80 -9.16 27.61
N THR A 1049 14.32 -10.24 28.20
CA THR A 1049 15.46 -10.21 29.14
C THR A 1049 16.61 -11.11 28.73
N GLU A 1050 16.36 -12.25 28.09
CA GLU A 1050 17.40 -13.19 27.65
C GLU A 1050 16.92 -13.94 26.40
N VAL A 1051 17.83 -14.22 25.47
CA VAL A 1051 17.57 -15.05 24.28
C VAL A 1051 18.27 -16.40 24.41
N ARG A 1052 17.54 -17.49 24.22
CA ARG A 1052 18.05 -18.87 24.30
C ARG A 1052 17.84 -19.61 22.97
N GLY A 1053 18.75 -20.52 22.67
CA GLY A 1053 18.73 -21.28 21.41
C GLY A 1053 19.23 -22.71 21.56
N GLY A 1054 19.02 -23.51 20.51
CA GLY A 1054 19.41 -24.91 20.44
C GLY A 1054 20.92 -25.12 20.19
N ALA A 1055 21.34 -26.38 20.19
CA ALA A 1055 22.72 -26.79 19.86
C ALA A 1055 23.09 -26.60 18.37
N ASP A 1056 22.09 -26.32 17.54
CA ASP A 1056 22.14 -25.99 16.11
C ASP A 1056 22.55 -24.53 15.83
N GLY A 1057 22.63 -23.69 16.88
CA GLY A 1057 23.01 -22.28 16.75
C GLY A 1057 21.86 -21.33 16.43
N LEU A 1058 20.61 -21.83 16.38
CA LEU A 1058 19.41 -21.03 16.12
C LEU A 1058 18.68 -20.67 17.41
N MET A 1059 18.03 -19.50 17.42
CA MET A 1059 17.12 -19.08 18.49
C MET A 1059 15.91 -20.04 18.60
N SER A 1060 15.53 -20.41 19.82
CA SER A 1060 14.38 -21.27 20.08
C SER A 1060 13.46 -20.77 21.19
N HIS A 1061 13.98 -20.01 22.16
CA HIS A 1061 13.20 -19.50 23.29
C HIS A 1061 13.58 -18.06 23.62
N LEU A 1062 12.61 -17.31 24.15
CA LEU A 1062 12.78 -15.95 24.66
C LEU A 1062 12.35 -15.90 26.12
N VAL A 1063 13.14 -15.26 26.98
CA VAL A 1063 12.74 -14.98 28.36
C VAL A 1063 12.10 -13.61 28.41
N VAL A 1064 10.80 -13.57 28.71
CA VAL A 1064 10.01 -12.35 28.78
C VAL A 1064 9.69 -12.04 30.24
N LYS A 1065 9.98 -10.82 30.66
CA LYS A 1065 9.68 -10.29 31.98
C LYS A 1065 8.53 -9.31 31.91
N ASN A 1066 7.52 -9.52 32.74
CA ASN A 1066 6.48 -8.52 32.95
C ASN A 1066 7.03 -7.41 33.85
N THR A 1067 7.02 -6.17 33.37
CA THR A 1067 7.56 -4.99 34.06
C THR A 1067 6.68 -4.52 35.22
N ALA A 1068 5.39 -4.91 35.24
CA ALA A 1068 4.46 -4.55 36.32
C ALA A 1068 4.47 -5.57 37.47
N THR A 1069 4.59 -6.87 37.17
CA THR A 1069 4.55 -7.93 38.20
C THR A 1069 5.93 -8.48 38.56
N GLY A 1070 6.95 -8.22 37.74
CA GLY A 1070 8.30 -8.75 37.90
C GLY A 1070 8.46 -10.24 37.55
N ALA A 1071 7.38 -10.92 37.13
CA ALA A 1071 7.39 -12.33 36.77
C ALA A 1071 8.11 -12.56 35.43
N GLU A 1072 8.97 -13.59 35.39
CA GLU A 1072 9.71 -14.02 34.22
C GLU A 1072 9.12 -15.32 33.66
N GLU A 1073 8.89 -15.35 32.35
CA GLU A 1073 8.32 -16.48 31.62
C GLU A 1073 9.26 -16.86 30.47
N VAL A 1074 9.52 -18.15 30.27
CA VAL A 1074 10.24 -18.66 29.10
C VAL A 1074 9.21 -19.05 28.05
N VAL A 1075 9.23 -18.36 26.91
CA VAL A 1075 8.29 -18.59 25.81
C VAL A 1075 9.00 -19.15 24.58
N GLU A 1076 8.31 -20.00 23.81
CA GLU A 1076 8.82 -20.53 22.54
C GLU A 1076 8.83 -19.40 21.50
N ALA A 1077 10.00 -19.11 20.96
CA ALA A 1077 10.21 -18.01 20.02
C ALA A 1077 11.30 -18.41 19.03
N ASN A 1078 10.92 -18.68 17.79
CA ASN A 1078 11.85 -19.05 16.72
C ASN A 1078 12.38 -17.83 15.96
N GLY A 1079 11.78 -16.66 16.19
CA GLY A 1079 12.29 -15.41 15.64
C GLY A 1079 11.97 -14.21 16.52
N LEU A 1080 12.92 -13.28 16.58
CA LEU A 1080 12.82 -12.03 17.32
C LEU A 1080 13.14 -10.84 16.40
N PHE A 1081 12.20 -9.92 16.27
CA PHE A 1081 12.31 -8.76 15.39
C PHE A 1081 12.35 -7.45 16.18
N TYR A 1082 13.33 -6.61 15.91
CA TYR A 1082 13.51 -5.33 16.58
C TYR A 1082 12.92 -4.17 15.78
N ALA A 1083 11.81 -3.63 16.27
CA ALA A 1083 11.15 -2.45 15.72
C ALA A 1083 11.30 -1.24 16.66
N ILE A 1084 12.54 -1.00 17.14
CA ILE A 1084 12.89 0.07 18.10
C ILE A 1084 13.62 1.27 17.46
N GLY A 1085 13.74 1.28 16.13
CA GLY A 1085 14.34 2.37 15.36
C GLY A 1085 15.79 2.10 14.95
N HIS A 1086 16.34 3.01 14.14
CA HIS A 1086 17.69 2.95 13.59
C HIS A 1086 18.38 4.29 13.82
N ASP A 1087 19.68 4.25 14.07
CA ASP A 1087 20.54 5.42 14.19
C ASP A 1087 21.27 5.64 12.85
N PRO A 1088 21.01 6.75 12.14
CA PRO A 1088 21.70 7.06 10.89
C PRO A 1088 23.17 7.41 11.16
N ALA A 1089 24.08 7.01 10.27
CA ALA A 1089 25.51 7.23 10.42
C ALA A 1089 25.93 8.65 9.97
N THR A 1090 25.35 9.68 10.60
CA THR A 1090 25.51 11.10 10.24
C THR A 1090 26.54 11.86 11.07
N ALA A 1091 27.28 11.17 11.94
CA ALA A 1091 28.26 11.79 12.85
C ALA A 1091 29.29 12.69 12.13
N LEU A 1092 29.69 12.31 10.91
CA LEU A 1092 30.65 13.05 10.08
C LEU A 1092 30.16 14.45 9.67
N VAL A 1093 28.85 14.61 9.48
CA VAL A 1093 28.21 15.82 8.93
C VAL A 1093 27.26 16.50 9.91
N LYS A 1094 27.23 16.02 11.15
CA LYS A 1094 26.37 16.55 12.21
C LYS A 1094 26.75 18.00 12.53
N GLY A 1095 25.79 18.90 12.33
CA GLY A 1095 25.99 20.34 12.50
C GLY A 1095 26.52 21.07 11.25
N GLN A 1096 26.81 20.34 10.15
CA GLN A 1096 27.18 20.93 8.85
C GLN A 1096 26.03 20.88 7.83
N LEU A 1097 25.13 19.89 7.93
CA LEU A 1097 23.96 19.73 7.06
C LEU A 1097 22.65 19.79 7.86
N ASP A 1098 21.57 20.20 7.20
CA ASP A 1098 20.23 20.16 7.77
C ASP A 1098 19.78 18.71 8.02
N MET A 1099 19.37 18.44 9.26
CA MET A 1099 18.92 17.12 9.70
C MET A 1099 17.50 17.19 10.27
N ASP A 1100 16.81 16.05 10.33
CA ASP A 1100 15.57 15.90 11.08
C ASP A 1100 15.81 15.64 12.58
N GLU A 1101 14.72 15.58 13.35
CA GLU A 1101 14.78 15.35 14.81
C GLU A 1101 15.39 14.00 15.18
N ASP A 1102 15.36 13.03 14.25
CA ASP A 1102 15.88 11.67 14.42
C ASP A 1102 17.34 11.53 13.90
N GLY A 1103 17.91 12.60 13.33
CA GLY A 1103 19.29 12.66 12.85
C GLY A 1103 19.52 12.26 11.39
N TYR A 1104 18.48 12.08 10.58
CA TYR A 1104 18.56 11.80 9.14
C TYR A 1104 18.84 13.09 8.34
N ILE A 1105 19.58 12.98 7.24
CA ILE A 1105 19.88 14.13 6.38
C ILE A 1105 18.63 14.53 5.60
N LYS A 1106 18.28 15.82 5.62
CA LYS A 1106 17.16 16.34 4.84
C LYS A 1106 17.60 16.62 3.40
N THR A 1107 16.91 16.00 2.45
CA THR A 1107 17.05 16.27 1.02
C THR A 1107 15.81 16.96 0.46
N LYS A 1108 15.98 17.67 -0.67
CA LYS A 1108 14.85 18.31 -1.36
C LYS A 1108 13.94 17.22 -1.97
N PRO A 1109 12.61 17.23 -1.73
CA PRO A 1109 11.71 16.19 -2.23
C PRO A 1109 11.83 15.96 -3.74
N GLY A 1110 12.11 14.72 -4.14
CA GLY A 1110 12.28 14.32 -5.54
C GLY A 1110 13.72 14.42 -6.08
N THR A 1111 14.69 14.81 -5.26
CA THR A 1111 16.13 14.91 -5.61
C THR A 1111 16.99 14.32 -4.48
N THR A 1112 18.31 14.27 -4.66
CA THR A 1112 19.27 13.86 -3.61
C THR A 1112 20.06 15.03 -3.01
N MET A 1113 19.74 16.25 -3.44
CA MET A 1113 20.39 17.49 -3.01
C MET A 1113 20.15 17.80 -1.53
N THR A 1114 21.21 18.14 -0.80
CA THR A 1114 21.17 18.55 0.61
C THR A 1114 21.09 20.08 0.77
N SER A 1115 21.30 20.58 1.99
CA SER A 1115 21.37 22.01 2.29
C SER A 1115 22.62 22.70 1.73
N VAL A 1116 23.68 21.94 1.41
CA VAL A 1116 24.94 22.45 0.82
C VAL A 1116 25.01 22.02 -0.63
N GLU A 1117 25.28 22.99 -1.51
CA GLU A 1117 25.39 22.77 -2.96
C GLU A 1117 26.66 21.95 -3.29
N GLY A 1118 26.53 20.95 -4.16
CA GLY A 1118 27.58 19.97 -4.44
C GLY A 1118 27.69 18.82 -3.43
N VAL A 1119 26.78 18.77 -2.42
CA VAL A 1119 26.68 17.65 -1.46
C VAL A 1119 25.33 16.96 -1.60
N PHE A 1120 25.37 15.65 -1.83
CA PHE A 1120 24.21 14.79 -2.06
C PHE A 1120 24.14 13.69 -0.99
N ALA A 1121 22.94 13.21 -0.68
CA ALA A 1121 22.72 12.10 0.26
C ALA A 1121 21.93 10.96 -0.40
N ALA A 1122 22.37 9.72 -0.20
CA ALA A 1122 21.78 8.53 -0.81
C ALA A 1122 21.66 7.36 0.18
N GLY A 1123 20.64 6.52 -0.03
CA GLY A 1123 20.36 5.36 0.81
C GLY A 1123 19.80 5.70 2.19
N ASP A 1124 20.00 4.77 3.12
CA ASP A 1124 19.38 4.77 4.45
C ASP A 1124 19.77 5.98 5.32
N VAL A 1125 20.81 6.73 4.98
CA VAL A 1125 21.20 7.96 5.69
C VAL A 1125 20.19 9.11 5.52
N GLN A 1126 19.41 9.08 4.42
CA GLN A 1126 18.30 10.00 4.16
C GLN A 1126 16.93 9.31 4.16
N ASP A 1127 16.86 8.01 3.86
CA ASP A 1127 15.62 7.26 3.79
C ASP A 1127 15.28 6.58 5.13
N LYS A 1128 14.30 7.13 5.84
CA LYS A 1128 13.76 6.52 7.06
C LYS A 1128 12.52 5.65 6.86
N ARG A 1129 12.00 5.53 5.64
CA ARG A 1129 10.71 4.91 5.35
C ARG A 1129 10.82 3.59 4.59
N TYR A 1130 11.64 3.52 3.54
CA TYR A 1130 11.67 2.32 2.67
C TYR A 1130 12.82 1.38 3.02
N ARG A 1131 14.06 1.88 3.16
CA ARG A 1131 15.23 1.12 3.65
C ARG A 1131 15.37 -0.28 3.04
N GLN A 1132 15.26 -0.36 1.72
CA GLN A 1132 15.51 -1.58 0.97
C GLN A 1132 16.78 -1.44 0.14
N ALA A 1133 17.49 -2.55 -0.06
CA ALA A 1133 18.68 -2.59 -0.89
C ALA A 1133 18.46 -1.94 -2.28
N ILE A 1134 17.30 -2.20 -2.91
CA ILE A 1134 16.95 -1.65 -4.22
C ILE A 1134 16.62 -0.16 -4.19
N THR A 1135 15.94 0.33 -3.14
CA THR A 1135 15.63 1.76 -3.01
C THR A 1135 16.89 2.56 -2.76
N SER A 1136 17.78 2.00 -1.92
CA SER A 1136 19.09 2.57 -1.66
C SER A 1136 19.89 2.65 -2.96
N ALA A 1137 20.07 1.54 -3.69
CA ALA A 1137 20.71 1.53 -5.01
C ALA A 1137 20.11 2.55 -6.01
N GLY A 1138 18.78 2.67 -6.04
CA GLY A 1138 18.08 3.66 -6.87
C GLY A 1138 18.43 5.10 -6.50
N THR A 1139 18.41 5.46 -5.22
CA THR A 1139 18.80 6.80 -4.76
C THR A 1139 20.30 7.08 -4.95
N GLY A 1140 21.16 6.07 -4.94
CA GLY A 1140 22.57 6.25 -5.32
C GLY A 1140 22.75 6.62 -6.77
N CYS A 1141 22.05 5.93 -7.66
CA CYS A 1141 22.04 6.27 -9.08
C CYS A 1141 21.56 7.72 -9.30
N MET A 1142 20.51 8.15 -8.58
CA MET A 1142 20.07 9.55 -8.62
C MET A 1142 21.17 10.51 -8.14
N ALA A 1143 21.85 10.21 -7.04
CA ALA A 1143 22.90 11.06 -6.49
C ALA A 1143 24.13 11.15 -7.40
N ALA A 1144 24.50 10.04 -8.05
CA ALA A 1144 25.56 10.04 -9.04
C ALA A 1144 25.23 10.93 -10.24
N LEU A 1145 24.03 10.78 -10.82
CA LEU A 1145 23.60 11.58 -11.97
C LEU A 1145 23.49 13.08 -11.60
N GLU A 1146 23.00 13.40 -10.41
CA GLU A 1146 22.95 14.79 -9.95
C GLU A 1146 24.35 15.36 -9.69
N ALA A 1147 25.28 14.56 -9.14
CA ALA A 1147 26.67 14.97 -8.94
C ALA A 1147 27.42 15.17 -10.26
N GLU A 1148 27.20 14.30 -11.25
CA GLU A 1148 27.78 14.39 -12.60
C GLU A 1148 27.28 15.64 -13.34
N ASN A 1149 25.95 15.86 -13.35
CA ASN A 1149 25.35 17.05 -13.95
C ASN A 1149 25.90 18.32 -13.27
N PHE A 1150 26.00 18.29 -11.95
CA PHE A 1150 26.53 19.40 -11.17
C PHE A 1150 27.99 19.73 -11.54
N ILE A 1151 28.86 18.72 -11.67
CA ILE A 1151 30.26 18.92 -12.09
C ILE A 1151 30.32 19.45 -13.53
N THR A 1152 29.52 18.90 -14.43
CA THR A 1152 29.47 19.32 -15.85
C THR A 1152 29.01 20.78 -15.99
N GLU A 1153 28.01 21.20 -15.23
CA GLU A 1153 27.55 22.60 -15.19
C GLU A 1153 28.64 23.54 -14.71
N GLN A 1154 29.45 23.13 -13.71
CA GLN A 1154 30.60 23.89 -13.22
C GLN A 1154 31.77 23.93 -14.21
N GLU A 1155 32.02 22.88 -15.00
CA GLU A 1155 33.05 22.88 -16.05
C GLU A 1155 32.65 23.72 -17.29
N SER A 1156 31.35 23.88 -17.52
CA SER A 1156 30.79 24.67 -18.64
C SER A 1156 30.63 26.17 -18.36
N SER A 1157 30.72 26.57 -17.09
CA SER A 1157 30.63 27.96 -16.60
C SER A 1157 32.02 28.55 -16.38
#